data_AF-A0A8H4INS8-F1
#
_entry.id   AF-A0A8H4INS8-F1
#
_cell.length_a   1.000
_cell.length_b   1.000
_cell.length_c   1.000
_cell.angle_alpha   90.00
_cell.angle_beta   90.00
_cell.angle_gamma   90.00
#
_symmetry.space_group_name_H-M   'P 1'
#
loop_
_entity.id
_entity.type
_entity.pdbx_description
1 polymer ?
#
loop_
_entity_poly.entity_id
_entity_poly.type
_entity_poly.pdbx_seq_one_letter_code
_entity_poly.pdbx_strand_id
1 'polypeptide(L)'
;MGGWWTKLGDGHDNLNLDSHELPGIREHGRPAPEPVAARHDPQHHADPHPDEGPSLMSPQIHDQPEYRDDATSTVDSEATATNNNTLPPYDYDDIDELPAPPDAPKYVPRPVQRVVNSIATWVKGPQPPRPYKITPFFPAIQAAPPTLLNQYLPKRKQKAWLLVAFYALWLLCFSLVLRKSAFSTEIGEYGSPTRLTCLSRFWADNNGCGLNGDDCRPFGNNSFAFRCPANCKRVEVFNPHAVGDQEVNYRPLVIGGPTRGDGQDSVASTIYRGDSFICGSAIHAGFVNNKAGGCGVVSRVGTQSNFPSSDHHGIGSIGFDSYFPLSYTFVEGTASQCKDLRWSLFAVSLTFTIVLSLFTTSPAVFFPSVFFGIFFHVALASDPPNLTDYHALVSIALGRFLPAAFCAFVIYKFSVRPTLTGLTAQIEKTVLWLGGCWVGALNNYTFDKIPIQRLTPHDIQQQPGAIPALIIIVLSLFFIAVGQAYALRVEGRLPRYLVVYGVMVLCILALVAVPKMNVRIHHYILALLLLPGTAMQNRPSLLYQGILVGLFINGIARWGFDSILQTPLELRQDAHLGTPLPEILAPIIHNALDPSRGILPNITFEWTLPLPKKYDGVSILVNDVERFRAYVDEDKTSFTWVKQHIDLPEYFRFAYMDGRHAGDYTKAARSPLSPPPSAQHPSLLPATSPARETAAALARLLERWSTGPAVFFAAVGLMPPGFPLLRDPAFVRDRVELAGDAFGRADRAESRARVEAALGEVEGGFLADGRAWGVWVFDWLLGDAFFAGAVDEAWEWERRFPRAVAWVRRWREVLGQRGVWDREREGPRGAVGDEEVLGLVSGGEGEGGVEVVWDGACAEVVEVFPTDYGSKHRDKGRLVGLGVDEVVIEVDVEERGKTLRVHFPRTGFRVQKVE
;
A
#
# COMPACT_ATOMS: atom_id res chain seq x y z
N MET A 1 -35.91 23.88 -30.77
CA MET A 1 -37.26 24.01 -31.35
C MET A 1 -38.27 23.83 -30.23
N GLY A 2 -39.36 24.60 -30.25
CA GLY A 2 -40.26 24.94 -29.12
C GLY A 2 -40.88 23.75 -28.38
N GLY A 3 -41.34 23.87 -27.13
CA GLY A 3 -42.02 25.00 -26.50
C GLY A 3 -43.50 24.63 -26.32
N TRP A 4 -43.88 24.12 -25.14
CA TRP A 4 -45.28 23.91 -24.71
C TRP A 4 -45.44 24.29 -23.21
N TRP A 5 -45.85 25.55 -23.01
CA TRP A 5 -46.77 26.16 -22.02
C TRP A 5 -47.38 25.27 -20.91
N THR A 6 -47.18 25.54 -19.59
CA THR A 6 -47.84 26.50 -18.65
C THR A 6 -49.37 26.39 -18.46
N LYS A 7 -49.84 26.29 -17.19
CA LYS A 7 -50.75 27.24 -16.47
C LYS A 7 -51.34 26.60 -15.19
N LEU A 8 -51.09 27.24 -14.02
CA LEU A 8 -52.03 27.98 -13.12
C LEU A 8 -52.93 27.07 -12.27
N GLY A 9 -53.16 27.29 -10.97
CA GLY A 9 -52.92 28.32 -9.95
C GLY A 9 -53.60 27.77 -8.68
N ASP A 10 -53.86 28.43 -7.56
CA ASP A 10 -53.44 29.66 -6.88
C ASP A 10 -54.00 29.47 -5.44
N GLY A 11 -53.35 30.05 -4.44
CA GLY A 11 -53.81 29.97 -3.04
C GLY A 11 -52.94 30.79 -2.09
N HIS A 12 -53.14 32.11 -2.14
CA HIS A 12 -52.49 33.18 -1.37
C HIS A 12 -52.99 33.30 0.08
N ASP A 13 -52.09 33.77 0.96
CA ASP A 13 -52.24 34.83 1.98
C ASP A 13 -51.46 34.49 3.28
N ASN A 14 -50.71 35.38 3.95
CA ASN A 14 -50.04 36.66 3.67
C ASN A 14 -49.35 37.07 5.00
N LEU A 15 -48.15 37.68 4.96
CA LEU A 15 -47.70 38.87 5.75
C LEU A 15 -46.18 38.90 6.10
N ASN A 16 -45.53 39.89 5.47
CA ASN A 16 -44.51 40.86 5.94
C ASN A 16 -43.07 40.37 6.25
N LEU A 17 -42.08 40.74 5.42
CA LEU A 17 -41.34 42.04 5.30
C LEU A 17 -40.13 42.09 6.25
N ASP A 18 -38.92 41.91 5.71
CA ASP A 18 -37.97 43.03 5.53
C ASP A 18 -36.67 42.58 4.85
N SER A 19 -36.11 43.51 4.09
CA SER A 19 -35.01 43.36 3.14
C SER A 19 -33.73 44.05 3.62
N HIS A 20 -32.59 43.57 3.10
CA HIS A 20 -31.27 44.23 3.00
C HIS A 20 -30.52 44.59 4.30
N GLU A 21 -29.28 44.10 4.44
CA GLU A 21 -28.06 44.93 4.37
C GLU A 21 -26.80 44.12 4.70
N LEU A 22 -25.74 44.37 3.91
CA LEU A 22 -24.34 44.00 4.18
C LEU A 22 -23.72 45.05 5.09
N PRO A 23 -22.82 44.70 6.03
CA PRO A 23 -21.96 45.68 6.67
C PRO A 23 -20.56 45.69 6.04
N GLY A 24 -20.18 46.86 5.52
CA GLY A 24 -18.79 47.29 5.40
C GLY A 24 -18.53 48.45 6.36
N ILE A 25 -17.30 48.57 6.87
CA ILE A 25 -16.65 49.70 7.54
C ILE A 25 -15.24 49.18 7.92
N ARG A 26 -14.10 49.86 7.85
CA ARG A 26 -13.57 51.14 7.34
C ARG A 26 -12.06 51.04 7.59
N GLU A 27 -11.22 51.67 6.76
CA GLU A 27 -10.15 52.54 7.29
C GLU A 27 -9.91 53.74 6.35
N HIS A 28 -9.75 54.89 7.02
CA HIS A 28 -9.30 56.24 6.68
C HIS A 28 -8.24 56.38 5.54
N GLY A 29 -8.07 57.47 4.79
CA GLY A 29 -8.62 58.83 4.83
C GLY A 29 -7.55 59.93 4.63
N ARG A 30 -7.45 60.49 3.39
CA ARG A 30 -7.05 61.87 2.97
C ARG A 30 -5.53 62.29 2.91
N PRO A 31 -5.14 63.40 2.21
CA PRO A 31 -5.47 63.83 0.81
C PRO A 31 -4.32 64.58 0.02
N ALA A 32 -4.44 64.66 -1.33
CA ALA A 32 -4.11 65.69 -2.40
C ALA A 32 -3.11 66.90 -2.19
N PRO A 33 -2.77 67.78 -3.20
CA PRO A 33 -2.70 67.80 -4.70
C PRO A 33 -1.40 68.46 -5.32
N GLU A 34 -1.34 68.68 -6.66
CA GLU A 34 -0.34 69.36 -7.56
C GLU A 34 0.10 70.82 -7.17
N PRO A 35 0.91 71.66 -7.92
CA PRO A 35 1.57 71.61 -9.28
C PRO A 35 2.98 72.29 -9.40
N VAL A 36 3.52 72.46 -10.64
CA VAL A 36 4.32 73.62 -11.20
C VAL A 36 5.58 73.28 -12.06
N ALA A 37 5.46 73.68 -13.34
CA ALA A 37 6.36 74.14 -14.41
C ALA A 37 7.89 74.40 -14.21
N ALA A 38 8.67 74.13 -15.29
CA ALA A 38 9.36 75.12 -16.16
C ALA A 38 10.84 74.83 -16.57
N ARG A 39 11.06 74.81 -17.91
CA ARG A 39 12.18 75.36 -18.73
C ARG A 39 13.65 75.11 -18.34
N HIS A 40 14.43 74.51 -19.25
CA HIS A 40 15.34 75.22 -20.18
C HIS A 40 16.10 74.27 -21.13
N ASP A 41 15.95 74.53 -22.43
CA ASP A 41 16.91 74.26 -23.52
C ASP A 41 17.95 75.43 -23.55
N PRO A 42 19.09 75.46 -24.32
CA PRO A 42 19.22 74.91 -25.68
C PRO A 42 20.64 74.44 -26.16
N GLN A 43 20.67 74.03 -27.46
CA GLN A 43 21.76 74.04 -28.47
C GLN A 43 22.44 72.69 -28.79
N HIS A 44 22.68 72.25 -30.04
CA HIS A 44 22.62 72.91 -31.36
C HIS A 44 22.73 71.88 -32.53
N HIS A 45 22.09 72.22 -33.68
CA HIS A 45 22.46 71.95 -35.10
C HIS A 45 22.38 70.51 -35.67
N ALA A 46 21.96 70.25 -36.92
CA ALA A 46 21.40 71.05 -38.03
C ALA A 46 20.86 70.07 -39.12
N ASP A 47 19.73 70.46 -39.75
CA ASP A 47 19.16 70.00 -41.03
C ASP A 47 19.96 70.62 -42.23
N PRO A 48 19.74 70.37 -43.56
CA PRO A 48 18.39 70.19 -44.13
C PRO A 48 18.18 69.48 -45.52
N HIS A 49 16.90 69.16 -45.78
CA HIS A 49 16.12 69.43 -47.03
C HIS A 49 16.20 68.54 -48.30
N PRO A 50 15.17 68.64 -49.21
CA PRO A 50 14.41 67.50 -49.74
C PRO A 50 14.24 67.58 -51.29
N ASP A 51 13.17 66.96 -51.84
CA ASP A 51 12.29 67.47 -52.93
C ASP A 51 11.90 66.47 -54.06
N GLU A 52 10.66 66.68 -54.52
CA GLU A 52 10.07 66.45 -55.87
C GLU A 52 9.45 65.10 -56.30
N GLY A 53 8.15 65.14 -56.67
CA GLY A 53 7.53 64.28 -57.71
C GLY A 53 7.71 64.91 -59.12
N PRO A 54 6.97 64.56 -60.22
CA PRO A 54 5.93 63.54 -60.46
C PRO A 54 6.13 62.70 -61.77
N SER A 55 5.13 61.85 -62.10
CA SER A 55 4.64 61.46 -63.45
C SER A 55 5.08 60.16 -64.19
N LEU A 56 4.02 59.42 -64.58
CA LEU A 56 3.74 58.67 -65.83
C LEU A 56 4.25 57.22 -66.10
N MET A 57 3.25 56.41 -66.50
CA MET A 57 3.24 55.17 -67.32
C MET A 57 3.26 53.79 -66.63
N SER A 58 2.04 53.23 -66.47
CA SER A 58 1.69 51.79 -66.59
C SER A 58 2.15 51.19 -67.95
N PRO A 59 2.14 49.85 -68.19
CA PRO A 59 1.18 48.85 -67.65
C PRO A 59 1.79 47.45 -67.32
N GLN A 60 1.21 46.64 -66.43
CA GLN A 60 0.27 45.52 -66.66
C GLN A 60 0.50 44.53 -65.48
N ILE A 61 -0.42 43.77 -64.88
CA ILE A 61 -1.84 43.44 -65.07
C ILE A 61 -2.33 42.80 -63.73
N HIS A 62 -3.49 43.28 -63.26
CA HIS A 62 -4.63 42.66 -62.50
C HIS A 62 -4.40 41.57 -61.44
N ASP A 63 -4.77 41.84 -60.16
CA ASP A 63 -6.12 41.76 -59.51
C ASP A 63 -6.53 40.30 -59.20
N GLN A 64 -6.74 39.84 -57.96
CA GLN A 64 -7.84 40.14 -56.98
C GLN A 64 -9.25 40.04 -57.63
N PRO A 65 -10.39 39.82 -56.94
CA PRO A 65 -10.64 39.72 -55.49
C PRO A 65 -11.69 38.64 -55.06
N GLU A 66 -11.77 38.46 -53.74
CA GLU A 66 -12.94 38.51 -52.82
C GLU A 66 -14.41 38.24 -53.25
N TYR A 67 -15.13 37.61 -52.28
CA TYR A 67 -16.52 37.84 -51.81
C TYR A 67 -17.68 36.87 -52.20
N ARG A 68 -18.04 36.03 -51.21
CA ARG A 68 -19.35 35.75 -50.56
C ARG A 68 -20.68 35.47 -51.32
N ASP A 69 -21.38 34.49 -50.69
CA ASP A 69 -22.83 34.25 -50.49
C ASP A 69 -23.70 33.45 -51.50
N ASP A 70 -24.43 32.52 -50.87
CA ASP A 70 -25.80 32.03 -51.06
C ASP A 70 -26.23 30.99 -52.13
N ALA A 71 -26.77 29.89 -51.56
CA ALA A 71 -28.11 29.32 -51.75
C ALA A 71 -28.54 28.54 -53.02
N THR A 72 -28.91 27.27 -52.75
CA THR A 72 -30.10 26.50 -53.21
C THR A 72 -30.30 26.11 -54.69
N SER A 73 -30.39 24.78 -54.93
CA SER A 73 -31.47 24.06 -55.66
C SER A 73 -31.13 22.55 -55.75
N THR A 74 -31.87 21.59 -55.16
CA THR A 74 -32.99 20.79 -55.73
C THR A 74 -32.70 20.23 -57.13
N VAL A 75 -33.00 18.99 -57.57
CA VAL A 75 -33.85 17.86 -57.14
C VAL A 75 -33.61 16.70 -58.16
N ASP A 76 -33.80 15.45 -57.73
CA ASP A 76 -34.13 14.18 -58.43
C ASP A 76 -33.35 13.61 -59.64
N SER A 77 -33.00 12.32 -59.57
CA SER A 77 -33.78 11.20 -60.18
C SER A 77 -32.94 9.92 -60.38
N GLU A 78 -33.64 8.79 -60.31
CA GLU A 78 -33.22 7.40 -60.29
C GLU A 78 -32.39 6.90 -61.49
N ALA A 79 -31.51 5.92 -61.22
CA ALA A 79 -31.32 4.78 -62.12
C ALA A 79 -30.92 3.52 -61.32
N THR A 80 -31.77 2.51 -61.42
CA THR A 80 -31.58 1.15 -60.92
C THR A 80 -30.89 0.31 -62.00
N ALA A 81 -29.93 -0.55 -61.64
CA ALA A 81 -29.83 -1.97 -62.04
C ALA A 81 -28.40 -2.53 -62.21
N THR A 82 -28.17 -3.63 -61.47
CA THR A 82 -27.51 -4.89 -61.87
C THR A 82 -25.98 -5.01 -62.03
N ASN A 83 -25.45 -5.79 -61.06
CA ASN A 83 -24.67 -7.02 -61.19
C ASN A 83 -23.19 -7.03 -61.56
N ASN A 84 -22.49 -7.81 -60.72
CA ASN A 84 -21.26 -8.56 -60.93
C ASN A 84 -20.02 -7.75 -61.27
N ASN A 85 -19.24 -7.44 -60.22
CA ASN A 85 -17.79 -7.57 -60.32
C ASN A 85 -17.22 -8.12 -59.01
N THR A 86 -16.65 -9.31 -59.14
CA THR A 86 -15.63 -9.90 -58.28
C THR A 86 -14.58 -8.84 -57.98
N LEU A 87 -14.51 -8.39 -56.73
CA LEU A 87 -13.40 -7.53 -56.29
C LEU A 87 -12.11 -8.35 -56.37
N PRO A 88 -11.07 -7.87 -57.08
CA PRO A 88 -9.77 -8.53 -57.06
C PRO A 88 -9.17 -8.45 -55.64
N PRO A 89 -8.22 -9.33 -55.29
CA PRO A 89 -7.44 -9.17 -54.07
C PRO A 89 -6.77 -7.78 -54.11
N TYR A 90 -6.98 -6.98 -53.08
CA TYR A 90 -6.28 -5.71 -52.92
C TYR A 90 -4.78 -6.00 -52.82
N ASP A 91 -4.08 -5.66 -53.90
CA ASP A 91 -2.64 -5.59 -53.95
C ASP A 91 -2.16 -4.39 -53.12
N TYR A 92 -1.06 -4.56 -52.40
CA TYR A 92 -0.54 -3.56 -51.45
C TYR A 92 0.75 -2.94 -51.99
N ASP A 93 0.81 -2.71 -53.31
CA ASP A 93 2.02 -2.28 -54.01
C ASP A 93 2.05 -0.80 -54.42
N ASP A 94 1.01 0.01 -54.13
CA ASP A 94 0.98 1.44 -54.52
C ASP A 94 1.55 2.42 -53.47
N ILE A 95 2.54 2.00 -52.68
CA ILE A 95 3.43 2.93 -51.93
C ILE A 95 4.89 2.48 -52.08
N ASP A 96 5.32 2.24 -53.31
CA ASP A 96 6.72 2.07 -53.66
C ASP A 96 7.30 3.40 -54.13
N GLU A 97 7.61 4.31 -53.19
CA GLU A 97 8.59 5.37 -53.41
C GLU A 97 9.08 5.92 -52.05
N LEU A 98 9.73 5.06 -51.26
CA LEU A 98 10.63 5.51 -50.21
C LEU A 98 12.05 5.60 -50.81
N PRO A 99 12.79 6.71 -50.58
CA PRO A 99 14.14 6.87 -51.12
C PRO A 99 15.04 5.73 -50.65
N ALA A 100 15.84 5.21 -51.59
CA ALA A 100 16.79 4.14 -51.32
C ALA A 100 17.70 4.48 -50.13
N PRO A 101 18.02 3.52 -49.24
CA PRO A 101 18.90 3.77 -48.12
C PRO A 101 20.29 4.21 -48.62
N PRO A 102 20.98 5.11 -47.89
CA PRO A 102 22.32 5.55 -48.28
C PRO A 102 23.29 4.37 -48.37
N ASP A 103 24.19 4.43 -49.36
CA ASP A 103 25.20 3.40 -49.61
C ASP A 103 26.02 3.09 -48.35
N ALA A 104 26.27 1.79 -48.14
CA ALA A 104 26.98 1.30 -46.96
C ALA A 104 28.41 1.89 -46.85
N PRO A 105 28.88 2.22 -45.64
CA PRO A 105 30.22 2.77 -45.44
C PRO A 105 31.30 1.82 -45.97
N LYS A 106 32.28 2.39 -46.67
CA LYS A 106 33.43 1.66 -47.23
C LYS A 106 34.21 0.98 -46.11
N TYR A 107 34.25 -0.35 -46.21
CA TYR A 107 35.05 -1.33 -45.44
C TYR A 107 34.41 -1.94 -44.18
N VAL A 108 33.31 -2.68 -44.38
CA VAL A 108 32.89 -3.74 -43.43
C VAL A 108 33.71 -5.01 -43.71
N PRO A 109 34.35 -5.65 -42.72
CA PRO A 109 35.10 -6.89 -42.93
C PRO A 109 34.23 -7.99 -43.59
N ARG A 110 34.74 -8.69 -44.61
CA ARG A 110 34.01 -9.74 -45.35
C ARG A 110 33.32 -10.81 -44.47
N PRO A 111 33.86 -11.21 -43.30
CA PRO A 111 33.15 -12.10 -42.37
C PRO A 111 31.89 -11.46 -41.79
N VAL A 112 31.98 -10.18 -41.40
CA VAL A 112 30.85 -9.41 -40.85
C VAL A 112 29.79 -9.20 -41.93
N GLN A 113 30.18 -8.88 -43.16
CA GLN A 113 29.26 -8.72 -44.28
C GLN A 113 28.48 -10.01 -44.61
N ARG A 114 29.16 -11.18 -44.53
CA ARG A 114 28.49 -12.49 -44.68
C ARG A 114 27.48 -12.74 -43.58
N VAL A 115 27.81 -12.44 -42.32
CA VAL A 115 26.90 -12.59 -41.19
C VAL A 115 25.69 -11.65 -41.33
N VAL A 116 25.91 -10.38 -41.66
CA VAL A 116 24.85 -9.39 -41.88
C VAL A 116 23.90 -9.80 -43.00
N ASN A 117 24.43 -10.27 -44.14
CA ASN A 117 23.61 -10.74 -45.26
C ASN A 117 22.81 -12.00 -44.91
N SER A 118 23.41 -12.94 -44.16
CA SER A 118 22.71 -14.13 -43.67
C SER A 118 21.59 -13.76 -42.70
N ILE A 119 21.83 -12.83 -41.77
CA ILE A 119 20.82 -12.32 -40.84
C ILE A 119 19.71 -11.61 -41.60
N ALA A 120 20.03 -10.71 -42.53
CA ALA A 120 19.05 -9.99 -43.33
C ALA A 120 18.16 -10.95 -44.15
N THR A 121 18.78 -11.98 -44.75
CA THR A 121 18.05 -13.04 -45.47
C THR A 121 17.17 -13.85 -44.53
N TRP A 122 17.65 -14.18 -43.33
CA TRP A 122 16.86 -14.88 -42.32
C TRP A 122 15.67 -14.04 -41.84
N VAL A 123 15.86 -12.75 -41.57
CA VAL A 123 14.82 -11.82 -41.08
C VAL A 123 13.69 -11.63 -42.11
N LYS A 124 14.02 -11.63 -43.41
CA LYS A 124 13.01 -11.56 -44.49
C LYS A 124 12.04 -12.74 -44.49
N GLY A 125 12.42 -13.88 -43.91
CA GLY A 125 11.58 -15.06 -43.84
C GLY A 125 11.52 -15.86 -45.15
N PRO A 126 10.62 -16.85 -45.23
CA PRO A 126 10.49 -17.72 -46.41
C PRO A 126 9.92 -16.96 -47.63
N GLN A 127 10.38 -17.35 -48.83
CA GLN A 127 9.85 -16.88 -50.11
C GLN A 127 9.28 -18.08 -50.89
N PRO A 128 7.97 -18.11 -51.22
CA PRO A 128 6.96 -17.09 -50.94
C PRO A 128 6.54 -17.05 -49.45
N PRO A 129 6.03 -15.90 -48.95
CA PRO A 129 5.50 -15.77 -47.59
C PRO A 129 4.35 -16.75 -47.33
N ARG A 130 4.24 -17.24 -46.09
CA ARG A 130 3.21 -18.21 -45.69
C ARG A 130 2.25 -17.57 -44.67
N PRO A 131 1.15 -16.95 -45.10
CA PRO A 131 0.21 -16.31 -44.18
C PRO A 131 -0.47 -17.34 -43.29
N TYR A 132 -0.61 -17.05 -41.99
CA TYR A 132 -1.34 -17.94 -41.09
C TYR A 132 -2.84 -17.89 -41.40
N LYS A 133 -3.48 -19.06 -41.38
CA LYS A 133 -4.92 -19.26 -41.51
C LYS A 133 -5.33 -20.31 -40.48
N ILE A 134 -6.39 -20.04 -39.73
CA ILE A 134 -6.92 -21.02 -38.78
C ILE A 134 -7.86 -21.96 -39.52
N THR A 135 -7.52 -23.25 -39.53
CA THR A 135 -8.45 -24.32 -39.86
C THR A 135 -9.33 -24.60 -38.63
N PRO A 136 -10.65 -24.38 -38.69
CA PRO A 136 -11.50 -24.53 -37.52
C PRO A 136 -11.56 -25.97 -37.04
N PHE A 137 -11.56 -26.16 -35.72
CA PHE A 137 -11.93 -27.44 -35.14
C PHE A 137 -13.43 -27.67 -35.31
N PHE A 138 -13.82 -28.85 -35.83
CA PHE A 138 -15.21 -29.19 -36.15
C PHE A 138 -15.91 -28.12 -37.01
N PRO A 139 -15.53 -27.96 -38.29
CA PRO A 139 -16.00 -26.86 -39.14
C PRO A 139 -17.51 -26.70 -39.22
N ALA A 140 -18.26 -27.81 -39.21
CA ALA A 140 -19.73 -27.79 -39.23
C ALA A 140 -20.33 -27.07 -38.01
N ILE A 141 -19.79 -27.32 -36.81
CA ILE A 141 -20.27 -26.69 -35.57
C ILE A 141 -19.88 -25.20 -35.54
N GLN A 142 -18.68 -24.86 -36.00
CA GLN A 142 -18.18 -23.48 -36.06
C GLN A 142 -18.99 -22.60 -37.02
N ALA A 143 -19.44 -23.18 -38.14
CA ALA A 143 -20.23 -22.49 -39.15
C ALA A 143 -21.74 -22.48 -38.85
N ALA A 144 -22.21 -23.30 -37.89
CA ALA A 144 -23.63 -23.43 -37.61
C ALA A 144 -24.30 -22.10 -37.20
N PRO A 145 -23.78 -21.29 -36.25
CA PRO A 145 -24.44 -20.04 -35.87
C PRO A 145 -24.63 -19.03 -37.02
N PRO A 146 -23.59 -18.66 -37.81
CA PRO A 146 -23.80 -17.74 -38.93
C PRO A 146 -24.65 -18.35 -40.05
N THR A 147 -24.61 -19.68 -40.25
CA THR A 147 -25.47 -20.36 -41.24
C THR A 147 -26.94 -20.28 -40.83
N LEU A 148 -27.24 -20.52 -39.56
CA LEU A 148 -28.59 -20.39 -38.99
C LEU A 148 -29.12 -18.95 -39.19
N LEU A 149 -28.31 -17.94 -38.87
CA LEU A 149 -28.71 -16.55 -39.07
C LEU A 149 -28.97 -16.22 -40.55
N ASN A 150 -28.15 -16.75 -41.46
CA ASN A 150 -28.33 -16.56 -42.89
C ASN A 150 -29.58 -17.27 -43.43
N GLN A 151 -29.97 -18.39 -42.84
CA GLN A 151 -31.15 -19.15 -43.23
C GLN A 151 -32.45 -18.43 -42.84
N TYR A 152 -32.53 -17.89 -41.62
CA TYR A 152 -33.73 -17.19 -41.13
C TYR A 152 -33.79 -15.71 -41.54
N LEU A 153 -32.65 -15.02 -41.61
CA LEU A 153 -32.58 -13.58 -41.90
C LEU A 153 -31.55 -13.30 -43.01
N PRO A 154 -31.85 -13.67 -44.28
CA PRO A 154 -30.88 -13.57 -45.37
C PRO A 154 -30.52 -12.13 -45.75
N LYS A 155 -31.46 -11.17 -45.63
CA LYS A 155 -31.27 -9.80 -46.12
C LYS A 155 -30.41 -8.97 -45.17
N ARG A 156 -29.50 -8.14 -45.72
CA ARG A 156 -28.65 -7.22 -44.93
C ARG A 156 -29.47 -6.26 -44.04
N LYS A 157 -30.59 -5.73 -44.55
CA LYS A 157 -31.49 -4.86 -43.78
C LYS A 157 -32.09 -5.58 -42.56
N GLN A 158 -32.45 -6.86 -42.68
CA GLN A 158 -32.97 -7.66 -41.56
C GLN A 158 -31.91 -7.86 -40.48
N LYS A 159 -30.67 -8.19 -40.87
CA LYS A 159 -29.55 -8.34 -39.93
C LYS A 159 -29.20 -7.02 -39.23
N ALA A 160 -29.26 -5.91 -39.95
CA ALA A 160 -29.04 -4.58 -39.38
C ALA A 160 -30.11 -4.23 -38.33
N TRP A 161 -31.40 -4.43 -38.64
CA TRP A 161 -32.48 -4.21 -37.68
C TRP A 161 -32.41 -5.15 -36.48
N LEU A 162 -32.07 -6.43 -36.69
CA LEU A 162 -31.84 -7.37 -35.58
C LEU A 162 -30.70 -6.89 -34.68
N LEU A 163 -29.60 -6.42 -35.26
CA LEU A 163 -28.45 -5.90 -34.52
C LEU A 163 -28.81 -4.65 -33.72
N VAL A 164 -29.59 -3.73 -34.29
CA VAL A 164 -30.10 -2.54 -33.57
C VAL A 164 -30.99 -2.96 -32.41
N ALA A 165 -31.94 -3.88 -32.63
CA ALA A 165 -32.80 -4.41 -31.58
C ALA A 165 -31.99 -5.13 -30.49
N PHE A 166 -30.94 -5.86 -30.87
CA PHE A 166 -30.02 -6.53 -29.96
C PHE A 166 -29.26 -5.54 -29.08
N TYR A 167 -28.74 -4.44 -29.65
CA TYR A 167 -28.10 -3.37 -28.86
C TYR A 167 -29.09 -2.67 -27.93
N ALA A 168 -30.30 -2.37 -28.41
CA ALA A 168 -31.34 -1.75 -27.59
C ALA A 168 -31.73 -2.65 -26.41
N LEU A 169 -31.85 -3.97 -26.65
CA LEU A 169 -32.13 -4.95 -25.61
C LEU A 169 -30.99 -5.05 -24.59
N TRP A 170 -29.73 -5.12 -25.06
CA TRP A 170 -28.57 -5.09 -24.16
C TRP A 170 -28.57 -3.82 -23.31
N LEU A 171 -28.72 -2.65 -23.95
CA LEU A 171 -28.71 -1.36 -23.27
C LEU A 171 -29.84 -1.28 -22.24
N LEU A 172 -31.04 -1.77 -22.57
CA LEU A 172 -32.17 -1.83 -21.65
C LEU A 172 -31.86 -2.75 -20.45
N CYS A 173 -31.46 -4.00 -20.70
CA CYS A 173 -31.13 -4.95 -19.64
C CYS A 173 -29.98 -4.42 -18.75
N PHE A 174 -28.91 -3.93 -19.36
CA PHE A 174 -27.77 -3.35 -18.66
C PHE A 174 -28.22 -2.15 -17.82
N SER A 175 -28.94 -1.19 -18.40
CA SER A 175 -29.40 0.02 -17.69
C SER A 175 -30.38 -0.30 -16.55
N LEU A 176 -31.29 -1.27 -16.72
CA LEU A 176 -32.22 -1.66 -15.65
C LEU A 176 -31.50 -2.31 -14.47
N VAL A 177 -30.58 -3.24 -14.73
CA VAL A 177 -29.78 -3.88 -13.67
C VAL A 177 -28.83 -2.87 -13.04
N LEU A 178 -28.23 -1.99 -13.84
CA LEU A 178 -27.33 -0.95 -13.38
C LEU A 178 -28.06 0.06 -12.52
N ARG A 179 -29.27 0.49 -12.92
CA ARG A 179 -30.11 1.37 -12.11
C ARG A 179 -30.45 0.72 -10.77
N LYS A 180 -30.84 -0.55 -10.76
CA LYS A 180 -31.10 -1.31 -9.52
C LYS A 180 -29.85 -1.47 -8.65
N SER A 181 -28.67 -1.55 -9.26
CA SER A 181 -27.39 -1.64 -8.56
C SER A 181 -26.91 -0.29 -8.04
N ALA A 182 -27.06 0.78 -8.81
CA ALA A 182 -26.49 2.10 -8.52
C ALA A 182 -27.39 2.93 -7.61
N PHE A 183 -28.71 2.83 -7.79
CA PHE A 183 -29.69 3.60 -7.03
C PHE A 183 -30.42 2.67 -6.07
N SER A 184 -30.01 2.71 -4.81
CA SER A 184 -30.80 2.13 -3.72
C SER A 184 -31.81 3.15 -3.19
N THR A 185 -32.89 2.65 -2.60
CA THR A 185 -33.86 3.46 -1.86
C THR A 185 -33.18 4.20 -0.71
N GLU A 186 -33.68 5.38 -0.39
CA GLU A 186 -33.23 6.19 0.75
C GLU A 186 -33.28 5.37 2.05
N ILE A 187 -32.27 5.57 2.91
CA ILE A 187 -32.19 4.87 4.21
C ILE A 187 -32.80 5.79 5.27
N GLY A 188 -34.13 5.73 5.41
CA GLY A 188 -34.87 6.53 6.38
C GLY A 188 -34.54 8.02 6.26
N GLU A 189 -34.24 8.66 7.40
CA GLU A 189 -33.92 10.09 7.48
C GLU A 189 -32.50 10.45 6.97
N TYR A 190 -31.66 9.45 6.65
CA TYR A 190 -30.26 9.67 6.24
C TYR A 190 -30.08 9.85 4.73
N GLY A 191 -31.16 9.79 3.94
CA GLY A 191 -31.16 10.02 2.50
C GLY A 191 -30.52 8.90 1.68
N SER A 192 -30.07 9.23 0.47
CA SER A 192 -29.46 8.27 -0.46
C SER A 192 -28.03 7.91 -0.06
N PRO A 193 -27.66 6.62 -0.04
CA PRO A 193 -26.33 6.21 0.40
C PRO A 193 -25.24 6.62 -0.59
N THR A 194 -24.16 7.18 -0.04
CA THR A 194 -22.96 7.57 -0.80
C THR A 194 -22.14 6.35 -1.14
N ARG A 195 -21.67 6.25 -2.39
CA ARG A 195 -20.83 5.13 -2.82
C ARG A 195 -19.42 5.27 -2.24
N LEU A 196 -18.99 4.27 -1.48
CA LEU A 196 -17.62 4.16 -0.98
C LEU A 196 -16.77 3.23 -1.86
N THR A 197 -15.46 3.44 -1.78
CA THR A 197 -14.44 2.50 -2.25
C THR A 197 -14.02 1.59 -1.11
N CYS A 198 -13.37 0.45 -1.39
CA CYS A 198 -12.87 -0.41 -0.32
C CYS A 198 -11.74 0.23 0.52
N LEU A 199 -11.12 1.31 0.03
CA LEU A 199 -10.06 2.08 0.70
C LEU A 199 -10.61 3.33 1.41
N SER A 200 -11.92 3.56 1.38
CA SER A 200 -12.53 4.74 2.01
C SER A 200 -12.39 4.66 3.52
N ARG A 201 -11.86 5.74 4.11
CA ARG A 201 -11.62 5.94 5.54
C ARG A 201 -11.83 7.41 5.88
N PHE A 202 -11.94 7.75 7.17
CA PHE A 202 -12.17 9.13 7.62
C PHE A 202 -10.88 9.90 7.92
N TRP A 203 -9.78 9.18 8.13
CA TRP A 203 -8.48 9.78 8.48
C TRP A 203 -7.48 9.53 7.34
N ALA A 204 -6.85 10.61 6.87
CA ALA A 204 -5.77 10.56 5.89
C ALA A 204 -4.42 10.23 6.56
N ASP A 205 -3.48 9.69 5.79
CA ASP A 205 -2.15 9.35 6.31
C ASP A 205 -1.30 10.60 6.62
N ASN A 206 -0.27 10.40 7.43
CA ASN A 206 0.77 11.39 7.71
C ASN A 206 0.15 12.71 8.24
N ASN A 207 0.53 13.86 7.67
CA ASN A 207 -0.04 15.16 8.02
C ASN A 207 -1.28 15.54 7.18
N GLY A 208 -1.92 14.57 6.51
CA GLY A 208 -3.03 14.82 5.59
C GLY A 208 -4.32 15.33 6.24
N CYS A 209 -4.49 15.11 7.55
CA CYS A 209 -5.60 15.68 8.33
C CYS A 209 -5.27 17.06 8.93
N GLY A 210 -4.08 17.60 8.69
CA GLY A 210 -3.63 18.87 9.23
C GLY A 210 -3.42 18.85 10.75
N LEU A 211 -3.04 20.02 11.28
CA LEU A 211 -2.79 20.21 12.70
C LEU A 211 -4.05 19.86 13.51
N ASN A 212 -3.88 19.07 14.56
CA ASN A 212 -4.94 18.52 15.41
C ASN A 212 -6.01 17.68 14.69
N GLY A 213 -5.81 17.34 13.41
CA GLY A 213 -6.79 16.64 12.58
C GLY A 213 -7.91 17.53 12.03
N ASP A 214 -7.73 18.86 12.03
CA ASP A 214 -8.79 19.81 11.70
C ASP A 214 -9.39 19.63 10.30
N ASP A 215 -8.61 19.13 9.33
CA ASP A 215 -9.08 18.89 7.95
C ASP A 215 -9.91 17.60 7.81
N CYS A 216 -9.88 16.71 8.82
CA CYS A 216 -10.65 15.46 8.86
C CYS A 216 -11.93 15.54 9.71
N ARG A 217 -12.31 16.74 10.12
CA ARG A 217 -13.56 17.00 10.85
C ARG A 217 -14.81 16.69 10.01
N PRO A 218 -15.98 16.47 10.63
CA PRO A 218 -16.23 16.39 12.07
C PRO A 218 -15.73 15.09 12.73
N PHE A 219 -15.33 15.13 14.00
CA PHE A 219 -14.86 13.92 14.72
C PHE A 219 -16.00 13.06 15.29
N GLY A 220 -17.17 13.65 15.56
CA GLY A 220 -18.32 12.95 16.14
C GLY A 220 -19.64 13.61 15.76
N ASN A 221 -20.76 12.97 16.16
CA ASN A 221 -22.13 13.44 15.95
C ASN A 221 -22.49 13.72 14.48
N ASN A 222 -21.88 12.96 13.57
CA ASN A 222 -22.16 13.03 12.15
C ASN A 222 -22.36 11.61 11.61
N SER A 223 -23.51 11.41 10.98
CA SER A 223 -23.90 10.13 10.41
C SER A 223 -24.32 10.34 8.96
N PHE A 224 -23.97 9.40 8.10
CA PHE A 224 -24.44 9.40 6.73
C PHE A 224 -24.65 7.97 6.21
N ALA A 225 -25.55 7.84 5.25
CA ALA A 225 -25.79 6.59 4.56
C ALA A 225 -24.63 6.29 3.60
N PHE A 226 -24.10 5.07 3.64
CA PHE A 226 -22.99 4.62 2.80
C PHE A 226 -23.35 3.33 2.06
N ARG A 227 -22.58 3.07 0.99
CA ARG A 227 -22.66 1.86 0.18
C ARG A 227 -21.28 1.28 -0.08
N CYS A 228 -21.10 0.02 0.32
CA CYS A 228 -19.88 -0.73 0.10
C CYS A 228 -19.99 -1.70 -1.09
N PRO A 229 -18.96 -1.76 -1.94
CA PRO A 229 -18.88 -2.75 -3.00
C PRO A 229 -18.61 -4.16 -2.45
N ALA A 230 -18.87 -5.17 -3.28
CA ALA A 230 -18.46 -6.53 -2.97
C ALA A 230 -16.92 -6.71 -3.06
N ASN A 231 -16.41 -7.73 -2.37
CA ASN A 231 -15.02 -8.17 -2.35
C ASN A 231 -14.01 -7.20 -1.67
N CYS A 232 -14.45 -6.39 -0.70
CA CYS A 232 -13.55 -5.51 0.05
C CYS A 232 -12.69 -6.22 1.10
N LYS A 233 -12.98 -7.47 1.46
CA LYS A 233 -12.19 -8.24 2.45
C LYS A 233 -10.72 -8.44 2.06
N ARG A 234 -10.42 -8.45 0.76
CA ARG A 234 -9.08 -8.73 0.22
C ARG A 234 -8.27 -7.47 -0.09
N VAL A 235 -8.79 -6.31 0.31
CA VAL A 235 -8.11 -5.03 0.09
C VAL A 235 -7.19 -4.77 1.26
N GLU A 236 -5.92 -4.52 0.93
CA GLU A 236 -4.81 -4.48 1.88
C GLU A 236 -4.13 -3.11 1.76
N VAL A 237 -3.44 -2.70 2.84
CA VAL A 237 -2.50 -1.59 2.76
C VAL A 237 -1.22 -2.10 2.13
N PHE A 238 -0.69 -1.36 1.14
CA PHE A 238 0.54 -1.71 0.43
C PHE A 238 1.75 -0.87 0.85
N ASN A 239 1.51 0.18 1.63
CA ASN A 239 2.56 0.95 2.27
C ASN A 239 2.51 0.70 3.76
N PRO A 240 3.65 0.74 4.45
CA PRO A 240 3.65 0.54 5.88
C PRO A 240 2.85 1.63 6.60
N HIS A 241 1.85 1.21 7.38
CA HIS A 241 0.96 2.11 8.12
C HIS A 241 1.15 1.93 9.61
N ALA A 242 1.49 3.00 10.33
CA ALA A 242 1.72 2.91 11.76
C ALA A 242 0.40 2.80 12.54
N VAL A 243 0.38 1.93 13.55
CA VAL A 243 -0.71 1.80 14.52
C VAL A 243 -0.09 1.60 15.90
N GLY A 244 0.11 2.70 16.62
CA GLY A 244 0.88 2.65 17.87
C GLY A 244 2.33 2.29 17.58
N ASP A 245 2.87 1.27 18.23
CA ASP A 245 4.22 0.73 18.02
C ASP A 245 4.31 -0.25 16.84
N GLN A 246 3.20 -0.61 16.22
CA GLN A 246 3.14 -1.58 15.12
C GLN A 246 3.22 -0.87 13.75
N GLU A 247 3.84 -1.54 12.79
CA GLU A 247 3.86 -1.15 11.39
C GLU A 247 3.11 -2.19 10.56
N VAL A 248 1.95 -1.79 10.03
CA VAL A 248 0.99 -2.67 9.34
C VAL A 248 1.21 -2.60 7.84
N ASN A 249 1.51 -3.73 7.20
CA ASN A 249 1.67 -3.83 5.75
C ASN A 249 1.10 -5.16 5.22
N TYR A 250 0.65 -5.18 3.96
CA TYR A 250 0.09 -6.34 3.25
C TYR A 250 -1.08 -7.05 3.96
N ARG A 251 -1.92 -6.29 4.68
CA ARG A 251 -3.14 -6.79 5.33
C ARG A 251 -4.25 -5.74 5.36
N PRO A 252 -5.53 -6.13 5.58
CA PRO A 252 -6.63 -5.17 5.68
C PRO A 252 -6.44 -4.20 6.85
N LEU A 253 -6.68 -2.90 6.62
CA LEU A 253 -6.62 -1.87 7.65
C LEU A 253 -7.94 -1.79 8.41
N VAL A 254 -8.06 -2.57 9.47
CA VAL A 254 -9.20 -2.53 10.38
C VAL A 254 -8.65 -2.46 11.80
N ILE A 255 -8.86 -1.35 12.49
CA ILE A 255 -8.31 -1.08 13.82
C ILE A 255 -9.47 -0.95 14.79
N GLY A 256 -9.49 -1.80 15.82
CA GLY A 256 -10.61 -1.96 16.73
C GLY A 256 -11.59 -3.06 16.33
N GLY A 257 -12.73 -3.10 17.02
CA GLY A 257 -13.65 -4.22 16.94
C GLY A 257 -14.69 -4.18 18.05
N PRO A 258 -15.35 -5.31 18.33
CA PRO A 258 -16.30 -5.41 19.43
C PRO A 258 -15.63 -5.11 20.77
N THR A 259 -16.25 -4.25 21.59
CA THR A 259 -15.67 -3.78 22.85
C THR A 259 -16.09 -4.60 24.08
N ARG A 260 -17.02 -5.56 23.94
CA ARG A 260 -17.58 -6.30 25.09
C ARG A 260 -17.05 -7.72 25.25
N GLY A 261 -16.61 -8.39 24.19
CA GLY A 261 -15.89 -9.68 24.26
C GLY A 261 -16.67 -10.80 24.98
N ASP A 262 -17.98 -10.62 25.17
CA ASP A 262 -18.88 -11.48 25.94
C ASP A 262 -19.66 -12.45 25.05
N GLY A 263 -19.37 -12.48 23.75
CA GLY A 263 -20.08 -13.29 22.76
C GLY A 263 -21.50 -12.78 22.44
N GLN A 264 -21.90 -11.61 22.97
CA GLN A 264 -23.09 -10.84 22.57
C GLN A 264 -22.69 -9.60 21.77
N ASP A 265 -21.67 -9.75 20.91
CA ASP A 265 -21.18 -8.67 20.07
C ASP A 265 -22.26 -8.26 19.05
N SER A 266 -22.93 -7.14 19.31
CA SER A 266 -23.85 -6.52 18.37
C SER A 266 -23.08 -5.55 17.47
N VAL A 267 -23.66 -5.20 16.32
CA VAL A 267 -23.07 -4.20 15.42
C VAL A 267 -22.79 -2.89 16.16
N ALA A 268 -23.66 -2.50 17.09
CA ALA A 268 -23.54 -1.27 17.87
C ALA A 268 -22.42 -1.32 18.93
N SER A 269 -21.95 -2.50 19.35
CA SER A 269 -20.81 -2.63 20.28
C SER A 269 -19.46 -2.67 19.55
N THR A 270 -19.44 -2.51 18.22
CA THR A 270 -18.21 -2.42 17.44
C THR A 270 -17.76 -0.97 17.27
N ILE A 271 -16.51 -0.68 17.62
CA ILE A 271 -15.92 0.66 17.49
C ILE A 271 -14.60 0.54 16.72
N TYR A 272 -14.47 1.35 15.67
CA TYR A 272 -13.30 1.36 14.80
C TYR A 272 -12.62 2.74 14.81
N ARG A 273 -11.29 2.72 14.73
CA ARG A 273 -10.47 3.93 14.60
C ARG A 273 -10.66 4.58 13.23
N GLY A 274 -10.60 5.90 13.15
CA GLY A 274 -10.96 6.70 11.98
C GLY A 274 -10.20 6.41 10.67
N ASP A 275 -9.01 5.84 10.78
CA ASP A 275 -8.16 5.42 9.65
C ASP A 275 -8.49 4.02 9.12
N SER A 276 -9.37 3.28 9.79
CA SER A 276 -9.84 1.97 9.32
C SER A 276 -10.63 2.09 8.01
N PHE A 277 -10.50 1.08 7.15
CA PHE A 277 -11.32 0.96 5.94
C PHE A 277 -12.78 0.70 6.31
N ILE A 278 -13.67 1.64 6.00
CA ILE A 278 -15.09 1.60 6.39
C ILE A 278 -15.75 0.30 5.92
N CYS A 279 -15.50 -0.10 4.67
CA CYS A 279 -16.07 -1.34 4.12
C CYS A 279 -15.43 -2.61 4.70
N GLY A 280 -14.14 -2.57 5.05
CA GLY A 280 -13.46 -3.66 5.77
C GLY A 280 -14.04 -3.84 7.17
N SER A 281 -14.17 -2.74 7.92
CA SER A 281 -14.81 -2.70 9.24
C SER A 281 -16.27 -3.15 9.21
N ALA A 282 -17.04 -2.79 8.17
CA ALA A 282 -18.43 -3.21 8.04
C ALA A 282 -18.55 -4.73 7.83
N ILE A 283 -17.60 -5.34 7.10
CA ILE A 283 -17.53 -6.81 6.95
C ILE A 283 -17.09 -7.44 8.27
N HIS A 284 -16.06 -6.88 8.92
CA HIS A 284 -15.57 -7.34 10.22
C HIS A 284 -16.69 -7.35 11.27
N ALA A 285 -17.49 -6.28 11.36
CA ALA A 285 -18.65 -6.16 12.25
C ALA A 285 -19.82 -7.11 11.91
N GLY A 286 -19.79 -7.80 10.77
CA GLY A 286 -20.94 -8.56 10.26
C GLY A 286 -22.09 -7.70 9.75
N PHE A 287 -21.90 -6.38 9.63
CA PHE A 287 -22.90 -5.43 9.17
C PHE A 287 -23.19 -5.55 7.67
N VAL A 288 -22.16 -5.86 6.86
CA VAL A 288 -22.29 -6.14 5.42
C VAL A 288 -21.57 -7.43 5.02
N ASN A 289 -21.97 -8.04 3.91
CA ASN A 289 -21.38 -9.29 3.45
C ASN A 289 -20.33 -9.07 2.36
N ASN A 290 -19.17 -9.72 2.46
CA ASN A 290 -18.10 -9.60 1.45
C ASN A 290 -18.54 -10.00 0.02
N LYS A 291 -19.41 -11.00 -0.15
CA LYS A 291 -19.86 -11.49 -1.46
C LYS A 291 -20.82 -10.52 -2.15
N ALA A 292 -21.69 -9.86 -1.39
CA ALA A 292 -22.78 -9.05 -1.93
C ALA A 292 -22.57 -7.53 -1.78
N GLY A 293 -21.60 -7.10 -0.99
CA GLY A 293 -21.54 -5.72 -0.50
C GLY A 293 -22.70 -5.42 0.45
N GLY A 294 -23.01 -4.14 0.63
CA GLY A 294 -24.14 -3.71 1.46
C GLY A 294 -24.22 -2.20 1.61
N CYS A 295 -25.34 -1.73 2.15
CA CYS A 295 -25.52 -0.33 2.54
C CYS A 295 -26.00 -0.27 3.97
N GLY A 296 -25.69 0.84 4.63
CA GLY A 296 -26.23 1.18 5.93
C GLY A 296 -25.76 2.56 6.34
N VAL A 297 -25.84 2.86 7.62
CA VAL A 297 -25.42 4.15 8.16
C VAL A 297 -24.20 3.96 9.04
N VAL A 298 -23.20 4.79 8.79
CA VAL A 298 -22.01 4.91 9.64
C VAL A 298 -22.13 6.20 10.45
N SER A 299 -21.78 6.12 11.73
CA SER A 299 -21.85 7.23 12.68
C SER A 299 -20.47 7.47 13.28
N ARG A 300 -20.01 8.72 13.23
CA ARG A 300 -18.80 9.17 13.92
C ARG A 300 -19.12 9.38 15.39
N VAL A 301 -18.36 8.75 16.29
CA VAL A 301 -18.61 8.73 17.74
C VAL A 301 -17.58 9.52 18.54
N GLY A 302 -16.69 10.27 17.88
CA GLY A 302 -15.69 11.12 18.55
C GLY A 302 -14.52 10.34 19.11
N THR A 303 -13.91 10.92 20.14
CA THR A 303 -12.72 10.37 20.80
C THR A 303 -13.05 9.07 21.51
N GLN A 304 -12.28 8.03 21.24
CA GLN A 304 -12.30 6.78 21.99
C GLN A 304 -10.89 6.36 22.36
N SER A 305 -10.79 5.54 23.39
CA SER A 305 -9.55 4.93 23.86
C SER A 305 -9.68 3.42 23.88
N ASN A 306 -8.57 2.71 23.65
CA ASN A 306 -8.49 1.26 23.64
C ASN A 306 -9.36 0.60 22.56
N PHE A 307 -8.72 0.25 21.46
CA PHE A 307 -9.30 -0.47 20.35
C PHE A 307 -8.82 -1.92 20.43
N PRO A 308 -9.71 -2.88 20.73
CA PRO A 308 -9.31 -4.28 20.87
C PRO A 308 -8.98 -4.90 19.50
N SER A 309 -8.06 -5.86 19.52
CA SER A 309 -7.79 -6.74 18.39
C SER A 309 -8.72 -7.95 18.47
N SER A 310 -9.30 -8.36 17.35
CA SER A 310 -10.22 -9.50 17.25
C SER A 310 -10.26 -10.04 15.82
N ASP A 311 -10.59 -11.32 15.64
CA ASP A 311 -10.90 -11.86 14.30
C ASP A 311 -12.40 -12.10 14.17
N HIS A 312 -13.05 -11.34 13.29
CA HIS A 312 -14.45 -11.53 12.97
C HIS A 312 -14.66 -11.57 11.46
N HIS A 313 -15.50 -12.51 11.01
CA HIS A 313 -15.83 -12.73 9.60
C HIS A 313 -14.58 -12.94 8.71
N GLY A 314 -13.51 -13.46 9.33
CA GLY A 314 -12.19 -13.76 8.77
C GLY A 314 -11.39 -12.53 8.34
N ILE A 315 -11.64 -11.38 8.97
CA ILE A 315 -10.73 -10.24 8.98
C ILE A 315 -10.18 -10.16 10.41
N GLY A 316 -8.85 -10.20 10.56
CA GLY A 316 -8.20 -9.93 11.85
C GLY A 316 -7.96 -8.43 11.99
N SER A 317 -8.63 -7.80 12.95
CA SER A 317 -8.40 -6.40 13.28
C SER A 317 -7.07 -6.19 14.00
N ILE A 318 -6.67 -4.93 14.13
CA ILE A 318 -5.44 -4.49 14.77
C ILE A 318 -5.82 -3.78 16.06
N GLY A 319 -5.11 -4.12 17.14
CA GLY A 319 -5.30 -3.47 18.43
C GLY A 319 -4.56 -2.13 18.50
N PHE A 320 -5.14 -1.16 19.19
CA PHE A 320 -4.50 0.11 19.51
C PHE A 320 -4.82 0.49 20.96
N ASP A 321 -3.81 0.54 21.81
CA ASP A 321 -3.94 0.65 23.28
C ASP A 321 -3.96 2.10 23.79
N SER A 322 -4.30 3.05 22.93
CA SER A 322 -4.36 4.47 23.29
C SER A 322 -5.62 5.16 22.75
N TYR A 323 -5.68 6.49 22.88
CA TYR A 323 -6.77 7.33 22.45
C TYR A 323 -6.58 7.86 21.02
N PHE A 324 -7.69 8.02 20.32
CA PHE A 324 -7.73 8.59 18.98
C PHE A 324 -8.96 9.49 18.81
N PRO A 325 -8.83 10.70 18.21
CA PRO A 325 -9.89 11.72 18.23
C PRO A 325 -11.11 11.38 17.37
N LEU A 326 -10.95 10.56 16.32
CA LEU A 326 -12.03 10.17 15.42
C LEU A 326 -12.23 8.66 15.45
N SER A 327 -13.39 8.24 15.95
CA SER A 327 -13.83 6.85 15.91
C SER A 327 -15.21 6.76 15.27
N TYR A 328 -15.58 5.59 14.77
CA TYR A 328 -16.90 5.36 14.19
C TYR A 328 -17.47 3.99 14.52
N THR A 329 -18.79 3.91 14.42
CA THR A 329 -19.58 2.68 14.56
C THR A 329 -20.67 2.63 13.48
N PHE A 330 -21.37 1.50 13.37
CA PHE A 330 -22.48 1.32 12.45
C PHE A 330 -23.82 1.38 13.19
N VAL A 331 -24.81 2.04 12.60
CA VAL A 331 -26.13 2.19 13.24
C VAL A 331 -26.94 0.92 13.02
N GLU A 332 -27.24 0.21 14.10
CA GLU A 332 -28.02 -1.03 14.07
C GLU A 332 -29.41 -0.81 13.45
N GLY A 333 -29.93 -1.81 12.73
CA GLY A 333 -31.21 -1.72 12.03
C GLY A 333 -31.22 -0.91 10.73
N THR A 334 -30.11 -0.22 10.39
CA THR A 334 -30.01 0.55 9.12
C THR A 334 -29.44 -0.26 7.95
N ALA A 335 -28.95 -1.47 8.22
CA ALA A 335 -28.46 -2.38 7.18
C ALA A 335 -29.58 -2.69 6.17
N SER A 336 -29.40 -2.29 4.92
CA SER A 336 -30.36 -2.52 3.86
C SER A 336 -29.83 -3.51 2.82
N GLN A 337 -30.74 -4.20 2.12
CA GLN A 337 -30.44 -5.17 1.07
C GLN A 337 -29.98 -4.50 -0.25
N CYS A 338 -29.15 -3.45 -0.16
CA CYS A 338 -28.49 -2.91 -1.33
C CYS A 338 -27.38 -3.88 -1.74
N LYS A 339 -27.57 -4.58 -2.86
CA LYS A 339 -26.61 -5.58 -3.36
C LYS A 339 -25.81 -4.99 -4.49
N ASP A 340 -24.51 -5.25 -4.48
CA ASP A 340 -23.63 -5.03 -5.61
C ASP A 340 -23.94 -6.06 -6.72
N LEU A 341 -24.57 -5.60 -7.79
CA LEU A 341 -24.99 -6.47 -8.90
C LEU A 341 -23.95 -6.51 -10.03
N ARG A 342 -22.68 -6.15 -9.78
CA ARG A 342 -21.63 -6.18 -10.81
C ARG A 342 -21.51 -7.54 -11.51
N TRP A 343 -21.65 -8.64 -10.76
CA TRP A 343 -21.58 -9.99 -11.32
C TRP A 343 -22.80 -10.33 -12.17
N SER A 344 -23.97 -9.80 -11.81
CA SER A 344 -25.18 -9.92 -12.64
C SER A 344 -25.04 -9.10 -13.93
N LEU A 345 -24.51 -7.87 -13.83
CA LEU A 345 -24.19 -7.04 -15.00
C LEU A 345 -23.15 -7.71 -15.89
N PHE A 346 -22.18 -8.40 -15.29
CA PHE A 346 -21.16 -9.16 -16.01
C PHE A 346 -21.79 -10.33 -16.74
N ALA A 347 -22.65 -11.12 -16.08
CA ALA A 347 -23.38 -12.20 -16.73
C ALA A 347 -24.18 -11.70 -17.95
N VAL A 348 -24.91 -10.59 -17.81
CA VAL A 348 -25.63 -9.96 -18.92
C VAL A 348 -24.66 -9.60 -20.06
N SER A 349 -23.61 -8.82 -19.76
CA SER A 349 -22.68 -8.33 -20.80
C SER A 349 -21.90 -9.48 -21.46
N LEU A 350 -21.53 -10.50 -20.69
CA LEU A 350 -20.87 -11.70 -21.18
C LEU A 350 -21.78 -12.49 -22.11
N THR A 351 -23.04 -12.75 -21.74
CA THR A 351 -23.99 -13.46 -22.59
C THR A 351 -24.21 -12.73 -23.92
N PHE A 352 -24.43 -11.42 -23.89
CA PHE A 352 -24.62 -10.64 -25.12
C PHE A 352 -23.36 -10.62 -25.98
N THR A 353 -22.17 -10.46 -25.41
CA THR A 353 -20.93 -10.49 -26.20
C THR A 353 -20.64 -11.88 -26.77
N ILE A 354 -20.96 -12.97 -26.06
CA ILE A 354 -20.87 -14.35 -26.57
C ILE A 354 -21.81 -14.56 -27.77
N VAL A 355 -23.08 -14.20 -27.61
CA VAL A 355 -24.08 -14.34 -28.70
C VAL A 355 -23.64 -13.51 -29.91
N LEU A 356 -23.25 -12.26 -29.71
CA LEU A 356 -22.74 -11.41 -30.78
C LEU A 356 -21.52 -12.03 -31.47
N SER A 357 -20.58 -12.56 -30.69
CA SER A 357 -19.36 -13.20 -31.19
C SER A 357 -19.68 -14.41 -32.07
N LEU A 358 -20.56 -15.31 -31.62
CA LEU A 358 -20.91 -16.53 -32.35
C LEU A 358 -21.62 -16.23 -33.69
N PHE A 359 -22.51 -15.24 -33.70
CA PHE A 359 -23.37 -14.95 -34.86
C PHE A 359 -22.79 -13.90 -35.83
N THR A 360 -21.66 -13.25 -35.50
CA THR A 360 -21.07 -12.18 -36.32
C THR A 360 -19.77 -12.62 -36.99
N THR A 361 -19.76 -12.65 -38.33
CA THR A 361 -18.54 -12.90 -39.13
C THR A 361 -17.79 -11.63 -39.52
N SER A 362 -18.44 -10.46 -39.47
CA SER A 362 -17.82 -9.18 -39.84
C SER A 362 -16.96 -8.62 -38.70
N PRO A 363 -15.64 -8.43 -38.91
CA PRO A 363 -14.78 -7.79 -37.91
C PRO A 363 -15.23 -6.37 -37.58
N ALA A 364 -15.79 -5.64 -38.56
CA ALA A 364 -16.25 -4.25 -38.41
C ALA A 364 -17.48 -4.11 -37.51
N VAL A 365 -18.26 -5.18 -37.34
CA VAL A 365 -19.37 -5.21 -36.39
C VAL A 365 -18.88 -5.77 -35.06
N PHE A 366 -18.17 -6.89 -35.10
CA PHE A 366 -17.73 -7.60 -33.90
C PHE A 366 -16.88 -6.72 -32.97
N PHE A 367 -15.78 -6.15 -33.48
CA PHE A 367 -14.81 -5.46 -32.62
C PHE A 367 -15.38 -4.18 -31.99
N PRO A 368 -15.96 -3.22 -32.75
CA PRO A 368 -16.48 -1.98 -32.15
C PRO A 368 -17.60 -2.25 -31.13
N SER A 369 -18.46 -3.24 -31.38
CA SER A 369 -19.53 -3.60 -30.46
C SER A 369 -19.01 -4.18 -29.15
N VAL A 370 -18.05 -5.12 -29.24
CA VAL A 370 -17.46 -5.73 -28.06
C VAL A 370 -16.65 -4.70 -27.29
N PHE A 371 -15.86 -3.87 -27.98
CA PHE A 371 -15.11 -2.78 -27.36
C PHE A 371 -16.04 -1.81 -26.61
N PHE A 372 -17.11 -1.33 -27.26
CA PHE A 372 -18.09 -0.43 -26.64
C PHE A 372 -18.75 -1.07 -25.41
N GLY A 373 -19.27 -2.29 -25.56
CA GLY A 373 -19.98 -2.98 -24.48
C GLY A 373 -19.08 -3.27 -23.28
N ILE A 374 -17.86 -3.76 -23.51
CA ILE A 374 -16.89 -4.03 -22.44
C ILE A 374 -16.37 -2.73 -21.82
N PHE A 375 -16.12 -1.68 -22.61
CA PHE A 375 -15.67 -0.39 -22.08
C PHE A 375 -16.66 0.19 -21.07
N PHE A 376 -17.94 0.30 -21.44
CA PHE A 376 -18.96 0.81 -20.52
C PHE A 376 -19.26 -0.17 -19.38
N HIS A 377 -19.11 -1.48 -19.60
CA HIS A 377 -19.18 -2.45 -18.51
C HIS A 377 -18.09 -2.18 -17.46
N VAL A 378 -16.85 -1.98 -17.88
CA VAL A 378 -15.76 -1.67 -16.94
C VAL A 378 -15.96 -0.32 -16.27
N ALA A 379 -16.19 0.73 -17.06
CA ALA A 379 -16.29 2.10 -16.58
C ALA A 379 -17.46 2.35 -15.61
N LEU A 380 -18.53 1.55 -15.68
CA LEU A 380 -19.76 1.76 -14.91
C LEU A 380 -20.08 0.65 -13.90
N ALA A 381 -19.50 -0.55 -14.04
CA ALA A 381 -19.89 -1.72 -13.25
C ALA A 381 -18.70 -2.48 -12.63
N SER A 382 -17.83 -3.09 -13.42
CA SER A 382 -16.85 -4.06 -12.88
C SER A 382 -15.65 -3.42 -12.19
N ASP A 383 -15.16 -2.30 -12.71
CA ASP A 383 -14.04 -1.54 -12.14
C ASP A 383 -14.15 -0.04 -12.48
N PRO A 384 -15.20 0.63 -12.01
CA PRO A 384 -15.41 2.05 -12.28
C PRO A 384 -14.43 2.92 -11.47
N PRO A 385 -14.16 4.17 -11.90
CA PRO A 385 -13.35 5.13 -11.15
C PRO A 385 -13.82 5.33 -9.69
N ASN A 386 -12.91 5.78 -8.83
CA ASN A 386 -13.17 6.05 -7.40
C ASN A 386 -13.94 7.37 -7.22
N LEU A 387 -15.20 7.41 -7.67
CA LEU A 387 -16.11 8.54 -7.47
C LEU A 387 -17.30 8.14 -6.60
N THR A 388 -17.73 9.07 -5.77
CA THR A 388 -18.85 8.92 -4.83
C THR A 388 -20.22 9.11 -5.50
N ASP A 389 -20.28 9.83 -6.62
CA ASP A 389 -21.49 10.12 -7.39
C ASP A 389 -21.52 9.37 -8.74
N TYR A 390 -22.69 8.82 -9.07
CA TYR A 390 -22.93 8.08 -10.30
C TYR A 390 -23.02 8.98 -11.53
N HIS A 391 -23.52 10.21 -11.42
CA HIS A 391 -23.56 11.13 -12.55
C HIS A 391 -22.15 11.56 -12.96
N ALA A 392 -21.27 11.82 -11.98
CA ALA A 392 -19.85 12.02 -12.22
C ALA A 392 -19.20 10.83 -12.94
N LEU A 393 -19.55 9.59 -12.58
CA LEU A 393 -19.04 8.38 -13.26
C LEU A 393 -19.42 8.34 -14.73
N VAL A 394 -20.68 8.64 -15.06
CA VAL A 394 -21.14 8.68 -16.45
C VAL A 394 -20.41 9.77 -17.25
N SER A 395 -20.26 10.96 -16.65
CA SER A 395 -19.52 12.07 -17.27
C SER A 395 -18.08 11.68 -17.60
N ILE A 396 -17.35 11.10 -16.62
CA ILE A 396 -15.97 10.65 -16.83
C ILE A 396 -15.88 9.51 -17.85
N ALA A 397 -16.80 8.55 -17.80
CA ALA A 397 -16.83 7.44 -18.75
C ALA A 397 -16.98 7.94 -20.19
N LEU A 398 -17.89 8.89 -20.43
CA LEU A 398 -18.08 9.50 -21.74
C LEU A 398 -16.86 10.33 -22.18
N GLY A 399 -16.27 11.11 -21.28
CA GLY A 399 -15.06 11.88 -21.56
C GLY A 399 -13.86 11.01 -21.95
N ARG A 400 -13.72 9.83 -21.34
CA ARG A 400 -12.66 8.86 -21.64
C ARG A 400 -12.95 8.03 -22.90
N PHE A 401 -14.23 7.80 -23.22
CA PHE A 401 -14.62 6.94 -24.33
C PHE A 401 -14.20 7.47 -25.71
N LEU A 402 -14.34 8.77 -25.96
CA LEU A 402 -14.09 9.31 -27.31
C LEU A 402 -12.63 9.13 -27.77
N PRO A 403 -11.59 9.51 -27.00
CA PRO A 403 -10.21 9.22 -27.37
C PRO A 403 -9.94 7.70 -27.39
N ALA A 404 -10.54 6.94 -26.48
CA ALA A 404 -10.42 5.48 -26.47
C ALA A 404 -10.99 4.84 -27.74
N ALA A 405 -12.08 5.37 -28.29
CA ALA A 405 -12.68 4.90 -29.54
C ALA A 405 -11.79 5.20 -30.75
N PHE A 406 -11.06 6.33 -30.75
CA PHE A 406 -10.04 6.61 -31.77
C PHE A 406 -8.90 5.59 -31.71
N CYS A 407 -8.35 5.33 -30.52
CA CYS A 407 -7.35 4.26 -30.33
C CYS A 407 -7.92 2.90 -30.75
N ALA A 408 -9.16 2.59 -30.40
CA ALA A 408 -9.84 1.36 -30.80
C ALA A 408 -9.94 1.23 -32.33
N PHE A 409 -10.21 2.32 -33.05
CA PHE A 409 -10.21 2.33 -34.51
C PHE A 409 -8.81 2.00 -35.08
N VAL A 410 -7.74 2.54 -34.51
CA VAL A 410 -6.36 2.23 -34.90
C VAL A 410 -6.04 0.75 -34.62
N ILE A 411 -6.35 0.27 -33.42
CA ILE A 411 -6.21 -1.15 -33.02
C ILE A 411 -7.00 -2.05 -33.98
N TYR A 412 -8.23 -1.65 -34.32
CA TYR A 412 -9.07 -2.35 -35.26
C TYR A 412 -8.41 -2.47 -36.63
N LYS A 413 -7.96 -1.34 -37.18
CA LYS A 413 -7.45 -1.26 -38.55
C LYS A 413 -6.16 -2.08 -38.72
N PHE A 414 -5.22 -1.95 -37.79
CA PHE A 414 -3.87 -2.51 -37.93
C PHE A 414 -3.66 -3.86 -37.26
N SER A 415 -4.37 -4.15 -36.16
CA SER A 415 -4.17 -5.40 -35.40
C SER A 415 -5.35 -6.36 -35.55
N VAL A 416 -6.58 -5.94 -35.29
CA VAL A 416 -7.72 -6.86 -35.17
C VAL A 416 -8.29 -7.29 -36.51
N ARG A 417 -8.42 -6.36 -37.48
CA ARG A 417 -8.95 -6.66 -38.81
C ARG A 417 -8.12 -7.73 -39.53
N PRO A 418 -6.78 -7.66 -39.59
CA PRO A 418 -5.97 -8.73 -40.20
C PRO A 418 -6.20 -10.10 -39.54
N THR A 419 -6.31 -10.14 -38.22
CA THR A 419 -6.52 -11.38 -37.46
C THR A 419 -7.91 -12.00 -37.70
N LEU A 420 -8.96 -11.19 -37.78
CA LEU A 420 -10.35 -11.68 -37.84
C LEU A 420 -10.93 -11.78 -39.26
N THR A 421 -10.32 -11.16 -40.26
CA THR A 421 -10.86 -11.18 -41.63
C THR A 421 -10.86 -12.59 -42.21
N GLY A 422 -12.03 -13.05 -42.67
CA GLY A 422 -12.19 -14.39 -43.24
C GLY A 422 -12.09 -15.53 -42.23
N LEU A 423 -12.11 -15.24 -40.92
CA LEU A 423 -12.09 -16.26 -39.88
C LEU A 423 -13.42 -17.00 -39.80
N THR A 424 -13.39 -18.32 -40.01
CA THR A 424 -14.58 -19.19 -39.96
C THR A 424 -14.76 -19.90 -38.60
N ALA A 425 -13.76 -19.84 -37.71
CA ALA A 425 -13.77 -20.46 -36.38
C ALA A 425 -14.48 -19.58 -35.33
N GLN A 426 -15.82 -19.52 -35.36
CA GLN A 426 -16.59 -18.62 -34.48
C GLN A 426 -16.51 -18.97 -32.98
N ILE A 427 -16.50 -20.26 -32.63
CA ILE A 427 -16.37 -20.72 -31.24
C ILE A 427 -14.94 -20.45 -30.76
N GLU A 428 -13.92 -20.72 -31.57
CA GLU A 428 -12.52 -20.45 -31.20
C GLU A 428 -12.28 -18.94 -31.01
N LYS A 429 -12.82 -18.09 -31.88
CA LYS A 429 -12.81 -16.63 -31.71
C LYS A 429 -13.47 -16.24 -30.38
N THR A 430 -14.60 -16.84 -30.06
CA THR A 430 -15.34 -16.55 -28.83
C THR A 430 -14.56 -16.97 -27.57
N VAL A 431 -13.96 -18.15 -27.58
CA VAL A 431 -13.20 -18.65 -26.41
C VAL A 431 -11.86 -17.92 -26.27
N LEU A 432 -11.08 -17.82 -27.35
CA LEU A 432 -9.72 -17.27 -27.27
C LEU A 432 -9.72 -15.75 -27.26
N TRP A 433 -10.36 -15.11 -28.24
CA TRP A 433 -10.30 -13.66 -28.38
C TRP A 433 -11.24 -12.96 -27.40
N LEU A 434 -12.53 -13.32 -27.38
CA LEU A 434 -13.49 -12.68 -26.46
C LEU A 434 -13.23 -13.11 -25.00
N GLY A 435 -12.94 -14.38 -24.76
CA GLY A 435 -12.54 -14.85 -23.43
C GLY A 435 -11.27 -14.15 -22.93
N GLY A 436 -10.23 -14.06 -23.76
CA GLY A 436 -9.03 -13.28 -23.46
C GLY A 436 -9.33 -11.80 -23.16
N CYS A 437 -10.21 -11.18 -23.95
CA CYS A 437 -10.64 -9.79 -23.74
C CYS A 437 -11.32 -9.58 -22.39
N TRP A 438 -12.22 -10.47 -21.98
CA TRP A 438 -12.83 -10.40 -20.64
C TRP A 438 -11.81 -10.64 -19.52
N VAL A 439 -10.85 -11.55 -19.70
CA VAL A 439 -9.76 -11.78 -18.74
C VAL A 439 -8.92 -10.51 -18.55
N GLY A 440 -8.58 -9.79 -19.63
CA GLY A 440 -7.88 -8.52 -19.55
C GLY A 440 -8.73 -7.37 -19.01
N ALA A 441 -10.02 -7.31 -19.37
CA ALA A 441 -10.93 -6.25 -18.92
C ALA A 441 -11.23 -6.34 -17.40
N LEU A 442 -11.19 -7.54 -16.84
CA LEU A 442 -11.34 -7.83 -15.41
C LEU A 442 -9.98 -7.95 -14.71
N ASN A 443 -9.00 -7.12 -15.09
CA ASN A 443 -7.64 -7.09 -14.56
C ASN A 443 -7.60 -7.12 -13.02
N ASN A 444 -8.47 -6.35 -12.38
CA ASN A 444 -8.66 -6.28 -10.93
C ASN A 444 -9.04 -7.62 -10.26
N TYR A 445 -9.58 -8.56 -11.03
CA TYR A 445 -9.91 -9.91 -10.58
C TYR A 445 -8.97 -11.00 -11.14
N THR A 446 -8.17 -10.69 -12.14
CA THR A 446 -7.30 -11.65 -12.85
C THR A 446 -5.83 -11.39 -12.53
N PHE A 447 -5.20 -10.39 -13.15
CA PHE A 447 -3.76 -10.17 -13.05
C PHE A 447 -3.33 -9.36 -11.83
N ASP A 448 -4.18 -8.47 -11.27
CA ASP A 448 -3.83 -7.68 -10.07
C ASP A 448 -3.67 -8.52 -8.80
N LYS A 449 -4.00 -9.82 -8.87
CA LYS A 449 -3.79 -10.79 -7.79
C LYS A 449 -2.42 -11.46 -7.85
N ILE A 450 -1.65 -11.24 -8.90
CA ILE A 450 -0.29 -11.76 -8.99
C ILE A 450 0.57 -10.93 -8.03
N PRO A 451 1.40 -11.54 -7.17
CA PRO A 451 2.17 -10.85 -6.15
C PRO A 451 3.35 -10.06 -6.74
N ILE A 452 3.08 -9.07 -7.61
CA ILE A 452 4.06 -8.18 -8.24
C ILE A 452 3.37 -6.84 -8.46
N GLN A 453 2.95 -6.20 -7.38
CA GLN A 453 2.24 -4.93 -7.50
C GLN A 453 3.21 -3.78 -7.81
N ARG A 454 4.45 -3.90 -7.34
CA ARG A 454 5.52 -2.93 -7.56
C ARG A 454 6.82 -3.67 -7.87
N LEU A 455 7.53 -3.21 -8.88
CA LEU A 455 8.83 -3.77 -9.30
C LEU A 455 10.00 -3.11 -8.55
N THR A 456 9.79 -2.71 -7.28
CA THR A 456 10.88 -2.18 -6.46
C THR A 456 11.61 -3.35 -5.78
N PRO A 457 12.94 -3.25 -5.57
CA PRO A 457 13.68 -4.31 -4.88
C PRO A 457 13.14 -4.62 -3.48
N HIS A 458 12.64 -3.60 -2.76
CA HIS A 458 12.08 -3.75 -1.42
C HIS A 458 10.76 -4.55 -1.43
N ASP A 459 9.83 -4.19 -2.33
CA ASP A 459 8.52 -4.85 -2.41
C ASP A 459 8.65 -6.31 -2.88
N ILE A 460 9.60 -6.60 -3.79
CA ILE A 460 9.87 -7.97 -4.27
C ILE A 460 10.42 -8.87 -3.15
N GLN A 461 11.18 -8.32 -2.20
CA GLN A 461 11.73 -9.08 -1.08
C GLN A 461 10.71 -9.33 0.02
N GLN A 462 9.83 -8.37 0.29
CA GLN A 462 8.83 -8.46 1.35
C GLN A 462 7.58 -9.24 0.94
N GLN A 463 7.23 -9.25 -0.34
CA GLN A 463 6.00 -9.89 -0.80
C GLN A 463 6.19 -11.41 -1.02
N PRO A 464 5.48 -12.28 -0.28
CA PRO A 464 5.63 -13.72 -0.41
C PRO A 464 5.22 -14.20 -1.81
N GLY A 465 6.13 -14.88 -2.50
CA GLY A 465 5.91 -15.41 -3.85
C GLY A 465 6.14 -14.43 -5.00
N ALA A 466 6.63 -13.21 -4.75
CA ALA A 466 6.88 -12.22 -5.80
C ALA A 466 8.01 -12.63 -6.76
N ILE A 467 9.14 -13.12 -6.24
CA ILE A 467 10.28 -13.58 -7.04
C ILE A 467 9.89 -14.70 -8.04
N PRO A 468 9.27 -15.83 -7.61
CA PRO A 468 8.89 -16.88 -8.56
C PRO A 468 7.83 -16.40 -9.57
N ALA A 469 6.88 -15.56 -9.15
CA ALA A 469 5.90 -14.99 -10.07
C ALA A 469 6.58 -14.12 -11.15
N LEU A 470 7.56 -13.30 -10.78
CA LEU A 470 8.31 -12.44 -11.70
C LEU A 470 9.09 -13.26 -12.74
N ILE A 471 9.79 -14.30 -12.29
CA ILE A 471 10.52 -15.21 -13.18
C ILE A 471 9.57 -15.85 -14.20
N ILE A 472 8.42 -16.36 -13.74
CA ILE A 472 7.42 -17.00 -14.61
C ILE A 472 6.89 -16.02 -15.65
N ILE A 473 6.57 -14.79 -15.24
CA ILE A 473 6.05 -13.76 -16.15
C ILE A 473 7.10 -13.37 -17.20
N VAL A 474 8.33 -13.09 -16.78
CA VAL A 474 9.41 -12.68 -17.69
C VAL A 474 9.70 -13.79 -18.70
N LEU A 475 9.83 -15.04 -18.26
CA LEU A 475 10.03 -16.18 -19.16
C LEU A 475 8.83 -16.35 -20.11
N SER A 476 7.61 -16.24 -19.61
CA SER A 476 6.40 -16.36 -20.45
C SER A 476 6.35 -15.28 -21.52
N LEU A 477 6.60 -14.01 -21.16
CA LEU A 477 6.65 -12.90 -22.11
C LEU A 477 7.77 -13.07 -23.14
N PHE A 478 8.94 -13.57 -22.73
CA PHE A 478 10.05 -13.87 -23.63
C PHE A 478 9.66 -14.90 -24.68
N PHE A 479 9.10 -16.06 -24.27
CA PHE A 479 8.67 -17.10 -25.22
C PHE A 479 7.52 -16.64 -26.10
N ILE A 480 6.59 -15.84 -25.58
CA ILE A 480 5.52 -15.21 -26.37
C ILE A 480 6.12 -14.30 -27.44
N ALA A 481 7.05 -13.40 -27.07
CA ALA A 481 7.68 -12.48 -28.00
C ALA A 481 8.46 -13.21 -29.10
N VAL A 482 9.25 -14.24 -28.74
CA VAL A 482 9.97 -15.07 -29.71
C VAL A 482 9.00 -15.80 -30.64
N GLY A 483 7.91 -16.36 -30.11
CA GLY A 483 6.88 -17.03 -30.90
C GLY A 483 6.16 -16.09 -31.89
N GLN A 484 5.81 -14.88 -31.45
CA GLN A 484 5.18 -13.86 -32.30
C GLN A 484 6.15 -13.33 -33.36
N ALA A 485 7.42 -13.09 -33.00
CA ALA A 485 8.45 -12.68 -33.95
C ALA A 485 8.70 -13.75 -35.03
N TYR A 486 8.73 -15.03 -34.63
CA TYR A 486 8.83 -16.15 -35.57
C TYR A 486 7.61 -16.21 -36.49
N ALA A 487 6.40 -16.03 -35.97
CA ALA A 487 5.19 -16.01 -36.79
C ALA A 487 5.20 -14.83 -37.80
N LEU A 488 5.60 -13.62 -37.37
CA LEU A 488 5.75 -12.46 -38.27
C LEU A 488 6.80 -12.69 -39.35
N ARG A 489 7.88 -13.43 -39.02
CA ARG A 489 8.90 -13.86 -39.98
C ARG A 489 8.32 -14.80 -41.02
N VAL A 490 7.52 -15.79 -40.62
CA VAL A 490 6.90 -16.76 -41.54
C VAL A 490 5.93 -16.06 -42.51
N GLU A 491 5.24 -15.00 -42.08
CA GLU A 491 4.42 -14.15 -42.96
C GLU A 491 5.23 -13.14 -43.80
N GLY A 492 6.56 -13.07 -43.66
CA GLY A 492 7.42 -12.12 -44.37
C GLY A 492 7.29 -10.67 -43.91
N ARG A 493 6.65 -10.41 -42.77
CA ARG A 493 6.35 -9.05 -42.26
C ARG A 493 7.34 -8.57 -41.20
N LEU A 494 8.19 -9.45 -40.66
CA LEU A 494 9.12 -9.14 -39.58
C LEU A 494 9.95 -7.86 -39.81
N PRO A 495 10.56 -7.59 -40.99
CA PRO A 495 11.33 -6.36 -41.20
C PRO A 495 10.53 -5.09 -40.93
N ARG A 496 9.27 -5.02 -41.39
CA ARG A 496 8.38 -3.86 -41.19
C ARG A 496 8.06 -3.67 -39.71
N TYR A 497 7.80 -4.75 -38.99
CA TYR A 497 7.53 -4.69 -37.56
C TYR A 497 8.77 -4.34 -36.73
N LEU A 498 9.97 -4.77 -37.13
CA LEU A 498 11.21 -4.34 -36.48
C LEU A 498 11.42 -2.83 -36.59
N VAL A 499 11.04 -2.20 -37.71
CA VAL A 499 11.05 -0.73 -37.84
C VAL A 499 10.05 -0.09 -36.88
N VAL A 500 8.80 -0.58 -36.84
CA VAL A 500 7.76 -0.05 -35.93
C VAL A 500 8.20 -0.16 -34.46
N TYR A 501 8.67 -1.33 -34.04
CA TYR A 501 9.17 -1.55 -32.68
C TYR A 501 10.45 -0.76 -32.40
N GLY A 502 11.33 -0.59 -33.39
CA GLY A 502 12.51 0.26 -33.28
C GLY A 502 12.16 1.72 -33.01
N VAL A 503 11.16 2.26 -33.71
CA VAL A 503 10.62 3.61 -33.46
C VAL A 503 10.01 3.71 -32.07
N MET A 504 9.18 2.73 -31.66
CA MET A 504 8.60 2.71 -30.31
C MET A 504 9.66 2.69 -29.21
N VAL A 505 10.69 1.85 -29.36
CA VAL A 505 11.82 1.76 -28.42
C VAL A 505 12.60 3.08 -28.40
N LEU A 506 12.88 3.68 -29.56
CA LEU A 506 13.56 4.97 -29.63
C LEU A 506 12.76 6.08 -28.91
N CYS A 507 11.44 6.12 -29.12
CA CYS A 507 10.56 7.04 -28.40
C CYS A 507 10.63 6.82 -26.88
N ILE A 508 10.58 5.57 -26.41
CA ILE A 508 10.70 5.27 -24.98
C ILE A 508 12.07 5.68 -24.45
N LEU A 509 13.17 5.38 -25.16
CA LEU A 509 14.52 5.79 -24.77
C LEU A 509 14.67 7.33 -24.70
N ALA A 510 14.05 8.05 -25.64
CA ALA A 510 14.00 9.51 -25.60
C ALA A 510 13.22 10.02 -24.37
N LEU A 511 12.11 9.37 -24.00
CA LEU A 511 11.36 9.69 -22.78
C LEU A 511 12.16 9.37 -21.51
N VAL A 512 12.90 8.25 -21.47
CA VAL A 512 13.81 7.89 -20.36
C VAL A 512 14.91 8.95 -20.18
N ALA A 513 15.37 9.57 -21.27
CA ALA A 513 16.41 10.59 -21.22
C ALA A 513 15.93 11.95 -20.67
N VAL A 514 14.63 12.15 -20.44
CA VAL A 514 14.10 13.40 -19.87
C VAL A 514 14.48 13.51 -18.39
N PRO A 515 15.23 14.54 -17.97
CA PRO A 515 15.70 14.65 -16.60
C PRO A 515 14.54 14.89 -15.63
N LYS A 516 14.67 14.37 -14.40
CA LYS A 516 13.69 14.50 -13.29
C LYS A 516 12.31 13.87 -13.52
N MET A 517 12.16 13.05 -14.56
CA MET A 517 10.95 12.26 -14.81
C MET A 517 11.30 10.77 -14.73
N ASN A 518 10.34 9.91 -14.37
CA ASN A 518 10.51 8.48 -14.56
C ASN A 518 9.42 7.91 -15.46
N VAL A 519 9.79 6.86 -16.19
CA VAL A 519 8.86 6.15 -17.07
C VAL A 519 7.99 5.21 -16.24
N ARG A 520 6.67 5.39 -16.31
CA ARG A 520 5.68 4.45 -15.78
C ARG A 520 4.88 3.85 -16.92
N ILE A 521 5.13 2.58 -17.21
CA ILE A 521 4.38 1.87 -18.24
C ILE A 521 3.13 1.26 -17.59
N HIS A 522 2.02 2.00 -17.65
CA HIS A 522 0.70 1.48 -17.30
C HIS A 522 0.32 0.34 -18.25
N HIS A 523 -0.49 -0.61 -17.79
CA HIS A 523 -0.89 -1.78 -18.58
C HIS A 523 -1.62 -1.43 -19.88
N TYR A 524 -2.29 -0.28 -19.95
CA TYR A 524 -2.89 0.20 -21.21
C TYR A 524 -1.83 0.61 -22.25
N ILE A 525 -0.70 1.19 -21.81
CA ILE A 525 0.43 1.55 -22.69
C ILE A 525 1.12 0.27 -23.15
N LEU A 526 1.35 -0.68 -22.22
CA LEU A 526 1.89 -1.99 -22.54
C LEU A 526 1.02 -2.70 -23.60
N ALA A 527 -0.31 -2.63 -23.46
CA ALA A 527 -1.23 -3.15 -24.46
C ALA A 527 -1.03 -2.52 -25.83
N LEU A 528 -0.92 -1.18 -25.92
CA LEU A 528 -0.68 -0.49 -27.19
C LEU A 528 0.66 -0.85 -27.83
N LEU A 529 1.71 -1.04 -27.02
CA LEU A 529 3.03 -1.47 -27.51
C LEU A 529 3.00 -2.90 -28.07
N LEU A 530 2.27 -3.81 -27.43
CA LEU A 530 2.29 -5.24 -27.80
C LEU A 530 1.25 -5.64 -28.86
N LEU A 531 0.14 -4.90 -29.00
CA LEU A 531 -0.95 -5.20 -29.93
C LEU A 531 -0.56 -5.34 -31.42
N PRO A 532 0.40 -4.55 -31.97
CA PRO A 532 0.87 -4.75 -33.35
C PRO A 532 1.43 -6.16 -33.57
N GLY A 533 2.14 -6.70 -32.57
CA GLY A 533 2.78 -8.01 -32.63
C GLY A 533 1.81 -9.19 -32.75
N THR A 534 0.51 -8.98 -32.57
CA THR A 534 -0.53 -10.04 -32.64
C THR A 534 -1.39 -9.97 -33.91
N ALA A 535 -0.95 -9.26 -34.94
CA ALA A 535 -1.71 -9.01 -36.18
C ALA A 535 -1.67 -10.19 -37.18
N MET A 536 -1.77 -11.42 -36.68
CA MET A 536 -1.69 -12.67 -37.46
C MET A 536 -2.86 -13.59 -37.11
N GLN A 537 -3.39 -14.30 -38.10
CA GLN A 537 -4.51 -15.23 -37.90
C GLN A 537 -4.00 -16.60 -37.42
N ASN A 538 -3.46 -16.64 -36.20
CA ASN A 538 -3.12 -17.86 -35.48
C ASN A 538 -3.73 -17.86 -34.06
N ARG A 539 -3.86 -19.04 -33.45
CA ARG A 539 -4.57 -19.21 -32.15
C ARG A 539 -3.92 -18.42 -31.00
N PRO A 540 -2.58 -18.43 -30.82
CA PRO A 540 -1.95 -17.61 -29.79
C PRO A 540 -2.22 -16.11 -29.97
N SER A 541 -2.15 -15.62 -31.21
CA SER A 541 -2.45 -14.21 -31.51
C SER A 541 -3.88 -13.83 -31.16
N LEU A 542 -4.86 -14.72 -31.38
CA LEU A 542 -6.25 -14.46 -30.96
C LEU A 542 -6.33 -14.23 -29.44
N LEU A 543 -5.71 -15.11 -28.64
CA LEU A 543 -5.73 -15.03 -27.18
C LEU A 543 -5.00 -13.77 -26.68
N TYR A 544 -3.77 -13.54 -27.14
CA TYR A 544 -2.97 -12.39 -26.71
C TYR A 544 -3.61 -11.07 -27.14
N GLN A 545 -4.12 -10.99 -28.37
CA GLN A 545 -4.84 -9.79 -28.83
C GLN A 545 -6.06 -9.50 -27.97
N GLY A 546 -6.85 -10.54 -27.63
CA GLY A 546 -7.96 -10.42 -26.70
C GLY A 546 -7.51 -9.82 -25.36
N ILE A 547 -6.55 -10.46 -24.69
CA ILE A 547 -6.03 -10.02 -23.38
C ILE A 547 -5.55 -8.57 -23.43
N LEU A 548 -4.76 -8.20 -24.45
CA LEU A 548 -4.22 -6.85 -24.58
C LEU A 548 -5.32 -5.81 -24.83
N VAL A 549 -6.31 -6.10 -25.67
CA VAL A 549 -7.48 -5.21 -25.84
C VAL A 549 -8.24 -5.05 -24.52
N GLY A 550 -8.42 -6.13 -23.76
CA GLY A 550 -9.03 -6.10 -22.44
C GLY A 550 -8.26 -5.21 -21.45
N LEU A 551 -6.93 -5.37 -21.37
CA LEU A 551 -6.06 -4.56 -20.52
C LEU A 551 -6.10 -3.08 -20.91
N PHE A 552 -6.11 -2.78 -22.22
CA PHE A 552 -6.30 -1.42 -22.72
C PHE A 552 -7.63 -0.82 -22.27
N ILE A 553 -8.73 -1.58 -22.43
CA ILE A 553 -10.06 -1.14 -21.97
C ILE A 553 -10.05 -0.90 -20.46
N ASN A 554 -9.53 -1.84 -19.66
CA ASN A 554 -9.49 -1.71 -18.20
C ASN A 554 -8.71 -0.45 -17.78
N GLY A 555 -7.50 -0.27 -18.29
CA GLY A 555 -6.65 0.86 -17.90
C GLY A 555 -7.28 2.21 -18.24
N ILE A 556 -7.81 2.38 -19.46
CA ILE A 556 -8.43 3.64 -19.84
C ILE A 556 -9.77 3.87 -19.14
N ALA A 557 -10.63 2.86 -19.01
CA ALA A 557 -11.93 3.01 -18.35
C ALA A 557 -11.77 3.40 -16.87
N ARG A 558 -10.84 2.74 -16.16
CA ARG A 558 -10.63 2.94 -14.71
C ARG A 558 -9.75 4.15 -14.39
N TRP A 559 -8.63 4.33 -15.08
CA TRP A 559 -7.61 5.34 -14.75
C TRP A 559 -7.58 6.50 -15.75
N GLY A 560 -7.96 6.26 -17.01
CA GLY A 560 -7.88 7.25 -18.08
C GLY A 560 -6.53 7.18 -18.80
N PHE A 561 -6.20 8.23 -19.54
CA PHE A 561 -4.95 8.34 -20.28
C PHE A 561 -3.83 8.91 -19.40
N ASP A 562 -3.45 8.16 -18.36
CA ASP A 562 -2.36 8.57 -17.46
C ASP A 562 -1.02 8.66 -18.20
N SER A 563 -0.21 9.66 -17.85
CA SER A 563 1.06 9.94 -18.53
C SER A 563 2.04 8.76 -18.49
N ILE A 564 2.79 8.59 -19.58
CA ILE A 564 3.93 7.66 -19.66
C ILE A 564 5.10 8.17 -18.79
N LEU A 565 5.25 9.49 -18.70
CA LEU A 565 6.24 10.15 -17.84
C LEU A 565 5.54 10.74 -16.62
N GLN A 566 5.95 10.28 -15.45
CA GLN A 566 5.46 10.79 -14.17
C GLN A 566 6.60 11.39 -13.38
N THR A 567 6.28 12.39 -12.56
CA THR A 567 7.25 12.91 -11.60
C THR A 567 7.56 11.86 -10.53
N PRO A 568 8.74 11.90 -9.89
CA PRO A 568 9.06 11.01 -8.77
C PRO A 568 8.01 11.04 -7.65
N LEU A 569 7.30 12.16 -7.47
CA LEU A 569 6.22 12.30 -6.49
C LEU A 569 4.94 11.55 -6.92
N GLU A 570 4.51 11.67 -8.18
CA GLU A 570 3.31 10.98 -8.71
C GLU A 570 3.48 9.46 -8.78
N LEU A 571 4.70 8.97 -9.06
CA LEU A 571 5.02 7.54 -9.13
C LEU A 571 4.99 6.85 -7.77
N ARG A 572 5.35 7.57 -6.71
CA ARG A 572 5.51 7.01 -5.35
C ARG A 572 4.18 6.94 -4.60
N GLN A 573 3.16 7.70 -5.01
CA GLN A 573 1.86 7.78 -4.32
C GLN A 573 2.06 8.06 -2.82
N ASP A 574 1.69 7.11 -1.97
CA ASP A 574 1.77 7.08 -0.51
C ASP A 574 2.92 6.19 0.02
N ALA A 575 3.87 5.79 -0.85
CA ALA A 575 5.06 5.02 -0.45
C ALA A 575 6.09 5.88 0.29
N HIS A 576 6.91 5.22 1.14
CA HIS A 576 8.02 5.87 1.82
C HIS A 576 8.95 6.59 0.83
N LEU A 577 9.27 7.85 1.14
CA LEU A 577 10.02 8.78 0.32
C LEU A 577 11.53 8.50 0.34
N GLY A 578 12.01 7.69 1.30
CA GLY A 578 13.42 7.50 1.61
C GLY A 578 14.09 8.79 2.09
N THR A 579 13.33 9.71 2.69
CA THR A 579 13.86 11.00 3.14
C THR A 579 14.70 10.83 4.39
N PRO A 580 15.71 11.69 4.62
CA PRO A 580 16.38 11.75 5.91
C PRO A 580 15.34 11.92 7.02
N LEU A 581 15.57 11.24 8.14
CA LEU A 581 14.72 11.33 9.32
C LEU A 581 15.28 12.38 10.28
N PRO A 582 14.43 13.07 11.06
CA PRO A 582 14.87 13.93 12.15
C PRO A 582 15.74 13.20 13.16
N GLU A 583 16.90 13.77 13.48
CA GLU A 583 17.73 13.33 14.60
C GLU A 583 17.24 14.03 15.87
N ILE A 584 16.46 13.30 16.66
CA ILE A 584 15.87 13.78 17.92
C ILE A 584 16.88 13.56 19.05
N LEU A 585 17.19 14.64 19.78
CA LEU A 585 18.03 14.60 20.97
C LEU A 585 17.34 13.84 22.11
N ALA A 586 18.11 13.41 23.10
CA ALA A 586 17.56 12.75 24.28
C ALA A 586 16.47 13.64 24.92
N PRO A 587 15.21 13.14 25.05
CA PRO A 587 14.11 13.97 25.50
C PRO A 587 14.24 14.33 26.98
N ILE A 588 13.84 15.56 27.32
CA ILE A 588 13.78 16.03 28.71
C ILE A 588 12.42 15.63 29.28
N ILE A 589 12.43 14.73 30.25
CA ILE A 589 11.20 14.14 30.79
C ILE A 589 10.93 14.67 32.20
N HIS A 590 9.84 15.41 32.37
CA HIS A 590 9.35 15.81 33.69
C HIS A 590 8.19 14.92 34.12
N ASN A 591 8.47 13.97 35.01
CA ASN A 591 7.48 13.02 35.53
C ASN A 591 6.71 13.54 36.76
N ALA A 592 6.67 14.86 36.97
CA ALA A 592 5.95 15.43 38.11
C ALA A 592 4.43 15.24 37.89
N LEU A 593 3.76 14.57 38.82
CA LEU A 593 2.30 14.41 38.82
C LEU A 593 1.73 14.98 40.12
N ASP A 594 1.00 16.10 40.01
CA ASP A 594 0.19 16.65 41.09
C ASP A 594 -1.16 17.11 40.51
N PRO A 595 -2.17 16.21 40.47
CA PRO A 595 -3.49 16.51 39.92
C PRO A 595 -4.20 17.63 40.68
N SER A 596 -3.89 17.82 41.96
CA SER A 596 -4.50 18.85 42.81
C SER A 596 -4.06 20.27 42.45
N ARG A 597 -2.89 20.40 41.79
CA ARG A 597 -2.33 21.65 41.27
C ARG A 597 -2.31 21.72 39.74
N GLY A 598 -2.92 20.76 39.06
CA GLY A 598 -2.95 20.68 37.58
C GLY A 598 -1.60 20.38 36.94
N ILE A 599 -0.64 19.82 37.68
CA ILE A 599 0.69 19.47 37.16
C ILE A 599 0.61 18.06 36.58
N LEU A 600 0.74 17.96 35.26
CA LEU A 600 0.77 16.70 34.51
C LEU A 600 2.20 16.41 34.01
N PRO A 601 2.57 15.13 33.85
CA PRO A 601 3.84 14.76 33.25
C PRO A 601 3.98 15.37 31.86
N ASN A 602 5.17 15.86 31.56
CA ASN A 602 5.47 16.40 30.24
C ASN A 602 6.81 15.86 29.72
N ILE A 603 6.95 15.91 28.41
CA ILE A 603 8.14 15.48 27.69
C ILE A 603 8.49 16.57 26.70
N THR A 604 9.75 17.00 26.70
CA THR A 604 10.26 17.98 25.77
C THR A 604 11.23 17.31 24.80
N PHE A 605 10.94 17.46 23.51
CA PHE A 605 11.78 17.00 22.42
C PHE A 605 12.54 18.17 21.82
N GLU A 606 13.81 17.94 21.53
CA GLU A 606 14.69 18.85 20.81
C GLU A 606 15.31 18.07 19.64
N TRP A 607 15.68 18.77 18.58
CA TRP A 607 16.27 18.17 17.39
C TRP A 607 17.52 18.92 16.97
N THR A 608 18.43 18.25 16.27
CA THR A 608 19.68 18.86 15.83
C THR A 608 19.45 19.94 14.78
N LEU A 609 20.19 21.03 14.91
CA LEU A 609 20.24 22.16 13.97
C LEU A 609 21.68 22.34 13.46
N PRO A 610 21.87 22.80 12.21
CA PRO A 610 20.87 23.19 11.23
C PRO A 610 20.20 21.99 10.53
N LEU A 611 18.95 22.17 10.07
CA LEU A 611 18.25 21.15 9.29
C LEU A 611 19.00 20.85 7.97
N PRO A 612 18.88 19.62 7.41
CA PRO A 612 19.48 19.29 6.13
C PRO A 612 19.00 20.21 4.99
N LYS A 613 19.90 20.54 4.06
CA LYS A 613 19.61 21.43 2.92
C LYS A 613 18.41 20.88 2.13
N LYS A 614 17.29 21.62 2.15
CA LYS A 614 15.97 21.45 1.49
C LYS A 614 14.79 21.44 2.46
N TYR A 615 15.02 21.14 3.73
CA TYR A 615 13.96 21.13 4.73
C TYR A 615 13.92 22.46 5.47
N ASP A 616 12.71 22.98 5.66
CA ASP A 616 12.45 24.25 6.32
C ASP A 616 11.71 24.08 7.64
N GLY A 617 11.35 22.84 8.03
CA GLY A 617 10.69 22.58 9.31
C GLY A 617 10.70 21.13 9.79
N VAL A 618 10.01 20.90 10.91
CA VAL A 618 9.78 19.59 11.54
C VAL A 618 8.29 19.44 11.87
N SER A 619 7.75 18.25 11.64
CA SER A 619 6.39 17.84 12.02
C SER A 619 6.43 16.68 13.02
N ILE A 620 5.53 16.72 14.00
CA ILE A 620 5.44 15.74 15.08
C ILE A 620 4.02 15.21 15.20
N LEU A 621 3.88 13.89 15.06
CA LEU A 621 2.64 13.17 15.33
C LEU A 621 2.65 12.62 16.75
N VAL A 622 1.51 12.72 17.42
CA VAL A 622 1.21 12.01 18.68
C VAL A 622 -0.01 11.13 18.43
N ASN A 623 0.14 9.80 18.56
CA ASN A 623 -0.90 8.82 18.23
C ASN A 623 -1.45 9.00 16.80
N ASP A 624 -0.57 9.20 15.83
CA ASP A 624 -0.90 9.44 14.41
C ASP A 624 -1.73 10.72 14.15
N VAL A 625 -1.74 11.67 15.09
CA VAL A 625 -2.33 13.01 14.93
C VAL A 625 -1.22 14.05 14.96
N GLU A 626 -1.16 14.92 13.95
CA GLU A 626 -0.19 16.01 13.94
C GLU A 626 -0.50 17.01 15.06
N ARG A 627 0.38 17.09 16.05
CA ARG A 627 0.21 18.00 17.20
C ARG A 627 1.10 19.21 17.13
N PHE A 628 2.15 19.14 16.32
CA PHE A 628 3.11 20.21 16.21
C PHE A 628 3.74 20.23 14.83
N ARG A 629 3.93 21.45 14.33
CA ARG A 629 4.81 21.75 13.21
C ARG A 629 5.52 23.06 13.52
N ALA A 630 6.79 23.15 13.16
CA ALA A 630 7.58 24.36 13.29
C ALA A 630 8.49 24.53 12.09
N TYR A 631 8.69 25.78 11.69
CA TYR A 631 9.61 26.18 10.65
C TYR A 631 10.84 26.87 11.25
N VAL A 632 11.97 26.82 10.54
CA VAL A 632 13.25 27.38 11.00
C VAL A 632 13.17 28.90 11.23
N ASP A 633 12.31 29.61 10.51
CA ASP A 633 12.08 31.06 10.64
C ASP A 633 11.20 31.44 11.84
N GLU A 634 10.56 30.46 12.51
CA GLU A 634 9.75 30.70 13.71
C GLU A 634 10.56 30.63 15.02
N ASP A 635 11.89 30.42 14.94
CA ASP A 635 12.80 30.26 16.10
C ASP A 635 12.36 29.19 17.13
N LYS A 636 11.52 28.23 16.71
CA LYS A 636 11.07 27.11 17.55
C LYS A 636 12.03 25.94 17.39
N THR A 637 12.81 25.65 18.42
CA THR A 637 13.81 24.57 18.43
C THR A 637 13.42 23.38 19.31
N SER A 638 12.28 23.46 19.99
CA SER A 638 11.80 22.43 20.91
C SER A 638 10.28 22.28 20.88
N PHE A 639 9.81 21.12 21.29
CA PHE A 639 8.39 20.80 21.44
C PHE A 639 8.16 20.14 22.80
N THR A 640 7.39 20.80 23.67
CA THR A 640 6.94 20.24 24.94
C THR A 640 5.53 19.70 24.81
N TRP A 641 5.37 18.40 25.02
CA TRP A 641 4.08 17.73 25.10
C TRP A 641 3.70 17.44 26.54
N VAL A 642 2.53 17.91 26.96
CA VAL A 642 1.94 17.57 28.26
C VAL A 642 1.00 16.39 28.05
N LYS A 643 1.22 15.31 28.81
CA LYS A 643 0.45 14.07 28.69
C LYS A 643 -1.04 14.36 28.87
N GLN A 644 -1.88 13.93 27.93
CA GLN A 644 -3.33 14.19 28.01
C GLN A 644 -4.07 13.16 28.86
N HIS A 645 -3.62 11.90 28.81
CA HIS A 645 -4.22 10.79 29.54
C HIS A 645 -3.14 10.02 30.30
N ILE A 646 -3.15 10.09 31.64
CA ILE A 646 -2.08 9.53 32.48
C ILE A 646 -1.91 8.02 32.30
N ASP A 647 -3.02 7.30 32.12
CA ASP A 647 -3.04 5.84 32.09
C ASP A 647 -2.84 5.24 30.69
N LEU A 648 -2.85 6.07 29.65
CA LEU A 648 -2.70 5.61 28.27
C LEU A 648 -1.28 5.89 27.76
N PRO A 649 -0.69 4.99 26.96
CA PRO A 649 0.56 5.25 26.25
C PRO A 649 0.35 6.29 25.16
N GLU A 650 1.38 7.07 24.84
CA GLU A 650 1.37 8.01 23.72
C GLU A 650 2.55 7.68 22.81
N TYR A 651 2.31 7.65 21.50
CA TYR A 651 3.28 7.26 20.49
C TYR A 651 3.72 8.48 19.70
N PHE A 652 5.02 8.74 19.64
CA PHE A 652 5.60 9.90 18.96
C PHE A 652 6.29 9.51 17.66
N ARG A 653 6.07 10.31 16.61
CA ARG A 653 6.73 10.16 15.30
C ARG A 653 7.13 11.52 14.77
N PHE A 654 8.28 11.59 14.11
CA PHE A 654 8.89 12.85 13.67
C PHE A 654 9.21 12.79 12.17
N ALA A 655 8.98 13.89 11.45
CA ALA A 655 9.37 14.03 10.05
C ALA A 655 9.94 15.43 9.79
N TYR A 656 10.86 15.57 8.85
CA TYR A 656 11.21 16.89 8.31
C TYR A 656 10.10 17.40 7.38
N MET A 657 10.02 18.71 7.20
CA MET A 657 9.04 19.39 6.35
C MET A 657 9.73 20.14 5.21
N ASP A 658 9.12 20.11 4.03
CA ASP A 658 9.40 20.99 2.89
C ASP A 658 8.12 21.77 2.56
N GLY A 659 8.04 22.99 3.09
CA GLY A 659 6.83 23.80 3.09
C GLY A 659 5.69 23.09 3.82
N ARG A 660 4.64 22.70 3.09
CA ARG A 660 3.43 22.08 3.67
C ARG A 660 3.49 20.56 3.76
N HIS A 661 4.49 19.93 3.15
CA HIS A 661 4.56 18.48 3.01
C HIS A 661 5.58 17.90 3.99
N ALA A 662 5.16 16.89 4.75
CA ALA A 662 6.07 16.12 5.57
C ALA A 662 6.83 15.10 4.70
N GLY A 663 8.09 14.87 5.05
CA GLY A 663 8.84 13.69 4.63
C GLY A 663 8.36 12.42 5.35
N ASP A 664 9.19 11.39 5.33
CA ASP A 664 8.95 10.16 6.07
C ASP A 664 9.00 10.41 7.57
N TYR A 665 8.00 9.83 8.25
CA TYR A 665 7.97 9.81 9.69
C TYR A 665 8.83 8.67 10.23
N THR A 666 9.53 8.93 11.33
CA THR A 666 10.20 7.89 12.11
C THR A 666 9.22 6.78 12.52
N LYS A 667 9.77 5.61 12.85
CA LYS A 667 9.04 4.59 13.60
C LYS A 667 8.50 5.19 14.91
N ALA A 668 7.37 4.68 15.36
CA ALA A 668 6.75 5.15 16.57
C ALA A 668 7.60 4.82 17.80
N ALA A 669 7.99 5.85 18.54
CA ALA A 669 8.57 5.67 19.85
C ALA A 669 7.46 5.75 20.90
N ARG A 670 7.32 4.71 21.72
CA ARG A 670 6.42 4.73 22.88
C ARG A 670 6.96 5.71 23.92
N SER A 671 6.09 6.57 24.44
CA SER A 671 6.47 7.47 25.53
C SER A 671 7.03 6.69 26.72
N PRO A 672 8.25 7.02 27.21
CA PRO A 672 8.81 6.45 28.44
C PRO A 672 8.09 6.96 29.71
N LEU A 673 7.09 7.84 29.54
CA LEU A 673 6.09 8.20 30.53
C LEU A 673 5.13 7.02 30.77
N SER A 674 5.66 5.89 31.23
CA SER A 674 4.84 4.89 31.92
C SER A 674 4.01 5.61 32.99
N PRO A 675 2.78 5.15 33.29
CA PRO A 675 2.04 5.70 34.42
C PRO A 675 2.98 5.77 35.62
N PRO A 676 2.96 6.86 36.41
CA PRO A 676 3.74 6.87 37.62
C PRO A 676 3.38 5.64 38.45
N PRO A 677 4.31 5.11 39.28
CA PRO A 677 4.00 4.15 40.34
C PRO A 677 2.56 4.31 40.82
N SER A 678 1.68 3.38 40.46
CA SER A 678 0.29 3.39 40.93
C SER A 678 0.19 2.42 42.10
N ALA A 679 -0.89 2.52 42.88
CA ALA A 679 -1.16 1.55 43.94
C ALA A 679 -1.26 0.09 43.40
N GLN A 680 -1.53 -0.10 42.11
CA GLN A 680 -1.56 -1.40 41.44
C GLN A 680 -0.19 -1.81 40.85
N HIS A 681 0.68 -0.86 40.48
CA HIS A 681 2.03 -1.13 39.98
C HIS A 681 3.05 -0.13 40.53
N PRO A 682 3.56 -0.32 41.76
CA PRO A 682 4.56 0.57 42.33
C PRO A 682 5.93 0.38 41.66
N SER A 683 6.55 1.47 41.23
CA SER A 683 8.00 1.64 41.06
C SER A 683 8.76 0.96 42.20
N LEU A 684 9.90 0.36 41.86
CA LEU A 684 10.85 -0.21 42.82
C LEU A 684 11.37 0.83 43.84
N LEU A 685 11.17 2.14 43.61
CA LEU A 685 11.53 3.24 44.53
C LEU A 685 10.52 4.42 44.52
N PRO A 686 10.37 5.19 45.62
CA PRO A 686 9.45 6.31 45.71
C PRO A 686 9.89 7.52 44.86
N ALA A 687 8.90 8.23 44.31
CA ALA A 687 9.08 9.39 43.43
C ALA A 687 9.53 10.64 44.19
N THR A 688 10.84 10.79 44.40
CA THR A 688 11.48 12.11 44.55
C THR A 688 12.75 12.12 43.69
N SER A 689 12.82 12.99 42.67
CA SER A 689 13.95 13.04 41.74
C SER A 689 15.11 13.81 42.40
N PRO A 690 16.28 13.19 42.59
CA PRO A 690 17.19 12.70 41.54
C PRO A 690 17.30 11.17 41.45
N ALA A 691 16.32 10.45 42.01
CA ALA A 691 16.43 9.01 42.25
C ALA A 691 16.22 8.09 41.03
N ARG A 692 15.74 8.53 39.85
CA ARG A 692 15.35 7.59 38.77
C ARG A 692 16.53 6.94 38.04
N GLU A 693 17.58 7.69 37.72
CA GLU A 693 18.81 7.11 37.13
C GLU A 693 19.58 6.29 38.15
N THR A 694 19.66 6.79 39.39
CA THR A 694 20.21 6.06 40.53
C THR A 694 19.42 4.77 40.80
N ALA A 695 18.09 4.79 40.62
CA ALA A 695 17.22 3.63 40.77
C ALA A 695 17.43 2.59 39.67
N ALA A 696 17.55 3.03 38.41
CA ALA A 696 17.84 2.13 37.31
C ALA A 696 19.24 1.51 37.45
N ALA A 697 20.23 2.31 37.87
CA ALA A 697 21.58 1.82 38.17
C ALA A 697 21.57 0.84 39.36
N LEU A 698 20.86 1.17 40.45
CA LEU A 698 20.73 0.30 41.62
C LEU A 698 19.98 -1.00 41.29
N ALA A 699 18.93 -0.94 40.47
CA ALA A 699 18.20 -2.10 39.99
C ALA A 699 19.11 -3.01 39.15
N ARG A 700 19.88 -2.45 38.22
CA ARG A 700 20.88 -3.20 37.43
C ARG A 700 21.99 -3.78 38.32
N LEU A 701 22.44 -3.05 39.35
CA LEU A 701 23.43 -3.56 40.31
C LEU A 701 22.87 -4.69 41.17
N LEU A 702 21.62 -4.59 41.61
CA LEU A 702 20.93 -5.64 42.38
C LEU A 702 20.62 -6.86 41.52
N GLU A 703 20.22 -6.66 40.26
CA GLU A 703 20.06 -7.73 39.29
C GLU A 703 21.39 -8.48 39.14
N ARG A 704 22.48 -7.77 38.83
CA ARG A 704 23.84 -8.34 38.73
C ARG A 704 24.32 -9.02 40.01
N TRP A 705 24.01 -8.46 41.18
CA TRP A 705 24.36 -9.07 42.47
C TRP A 705 23.57 -10.36 42.72
N SER A 706 22.28 -10.36 42.38
CA SER A 706 21.38 -11.49 42.60
C SER A 706 21.57 -12.65 41.62
N THR A 707 21.87 -12.34 40.35
CA THR A 707 22.20 -13.33 39.31
C THR A 707 23.68 -13.71 39.34
N GLY A 708 24.49 -12.94 40.06
CA GLY A 708 25.91 -13.16 40.19
C GLY A 708 26.25 -14.46 40.93
N PRO A 709 27.46 -15.01 40.69
CA PRO A 709 27.85 -16.32 41.21
C PRO A 709 27.74 -16.45 42.74
N ALA A 710 27.93 -15.35 43.48
CA ALA A 710 27.95 -15.38 44.95
C ALA A 710 26.60 -15.71 45.58
N VAL A 711 25.50 -15.12 45.09
CA VAL A 711 24.15 -15.33 45.65
C VAL A 711 23.46 -16.49 44.94
N PHE A 712 23.57 -16.57 43.61
CA PHE A 712 22.94 -17.61 42.82
C PHE A 712 23.48 -19.01 43.15
N PHE A 713 24.81 -19.22 43.17
CA PHE A 713 25.33 -20.55 43.50
C PHE A 713 25.20 -20.90 44.99
N ALA A 714 25.14 -19.92 45.89
CA ALA A 714 24.80 -20.19 47.28
C ALA A 714 23.34 -20.68 47.41
N ALA A 715 22.41 -20.11 46.64
CA ALA A 715 21.04 -20.61 46.55
C ALA A 715 20.99 -22.04 45.96
N VAL A 716 21.73 -22.30 44.87
CA VAL A 716 21.85 -23.65 44.28
C VAL A 716 22.46 -24.65 45.27
N GLY A 717 23.43 -24.24 46.08
CA GLY A 717 24.04 -25.06 47.14
C GLY A 717 23.06 -25.48 48.25
N LEU A 718 21.92 -24.80 48.37
CA LEU A 718 20.83 -25.16 49.28
C LEU A 718 19.80 -26.12 48.67
N MET A 719 19.99 -26.58 47.43
CA MET A 719 19.08 -27.56 46.82
C MET A 719 18.97 -28.83 47.69
N PRO A 720 17.76 -29.40 47.88
CA PRO A 720 17.59 -30.58 48.71
C PRO A 720 18.38 -31.78 48.15
N PRO A 721 19.20 -32.47 48.97
CA PRO A 721 19.99 -33.61 48.50
C PRO A 721 19.12 -34.81 48.04
N GLY A 722 17.84 -34.84 48.43
CA GLY A 722 16.87 -35.83 47.98
C GLY A 722 16.22 -35.55 46.62
N PHE A 723 16.56 -34.43 45.96
CA PHE A 723 15.88 -33.98 44.76
C PHE A 723 16.11 -34.94 43.56
N PRO A 724 15.06 -35.39 42.84
CA PRO A 724 15.19 -36.43 41.81
C PRO A 724 16.21 -36.15 40.70
N LEU A 725 16.33 -34.90 40.24
CA LEU A 725 17.28 -34.54 39.18
C LEU A 725 18.75 -34.63 39.65
N LEU A 726 19.03 -34.45 40.94
CA LEU A 726 20.38 -34.64 41.49
C LEU A 726 20.81 -36.11 41.55
N ARG A 727 19.86 -37.04 41.34
CA ARG A 727 20.13 -38.49 41.23
C ARG A 727 20.29 -38.95 39.79
N ASP A 728 19.98 -38.10 38.82
CA ASP A 728 20.19 -38.40 37.40
C ASP A 728 21.66 -38.17 37.03
N PRO A 729 22.42 -39.23 36.70
CA PRO A 729 23.84 -39.10 36.38
C PRO A 729 24.08 -38.31 35.08
N ALA A 730 23.11 -38.22 34.16
CA ALA A 730 23.23 -37.38 32.97
C ALA A 730 23.14 -35.90 33.34
N PHE A 731 22.15 -35.54 34.16
CA PHE A 731 21.99 -34.17 34.69
C PHE A 731 23.22 -33.73 35.51
N VAL A 732 23.72 -34.58 36.40
CA VAL A 732 24.89 -34.26 37.23
C VAL A 732 26.13 -34.05 36.37
N ARG A 733 26.37 -34.89 35.35
CA ARG A 733 27.50 -34.72 34.43
C ARG A 733 27.41 -33.41 33.65
N ASP A 734 26.25 -33.12 33.09
CA ASP A 734 25.99 -31.87 32.36
C ASP A 734 26.25 -30.63 33.24
N ARG A 735 25.75 -30.64 34.48
CA ARG A 735 25.96 -29.51 35.39
C ARG A 735 27.38 -29.38 35.90
N VAL A 736 28.14 -30.48 36.03
CA VAL A 736 29.58 -30.45 36.31
C VAL A 736 30.36 -29.93 35.11
N GLU A 737 29.93 -30.26 33.89
CA GLU A 737 30.52 -29.70 32.67
C GLU A 737 30.30 -28.19 32.58
N LEU A 738 29.08 -27.73 32.90
CA LEU A 738 28.64 -26.34 32.89
C LEU A 738 29.28 -25.50 34.01
N ALA A 739 29.17 -25.93 35.27
CA ALA A 739 29.54 -25.13 36.47
C ALA A 739 30.84 -25.59 37.16
N GLY A 740 31.50 -26.61 36.63
CA GLY A 740 32.74 -27.17 37.18
C GLY A 740 32.54 -28.24 38.25
N ASP A 741 33.64 -28.84 38.71
CA ASP A 741 33.68 -30.01 39.61
C ASP A 741 33.08 -29.76 41.01
N ALA A 742 32.78 -28.50 41.34
CA ALA A 742 32.18 -28.09 42.60
C ALA A 742 30.65 -28.24 42.63
N PHE A 743 29.99 -28.46 41.48
CA PHE A 743 28.54 -28.63 41.41
C PHE A 743 28.10 -29.87 42.21
N GLY A 744 27.16 -29.68 43.15
CA GLY A 744 26.68 -30.74 44.04
C GLY A 744 27.62 -31.09 45.22
N ARG A 745 28.76 -30.39 45.37
CA ARG A 745 29.69 -30.54 46.51
C ARG A 745 29.79 -29.27 47.37
N ALA A 746 28.92 -28.30 47.14
CA ALA A 746 28.90 -27.06 47.92
C ALA A 746 28.63 -27.36 49.40
N ASP A 747 29.40 -26.76 50.29
CA ASP A 747 29.12 -26.82 51.72
C ASP A 747 27.77 -26.12 51.97
N ARG A 748 26.75 -26.89 52.37
CA ARG A 748 25.41 -26.38 52.68
C ARG A 748 25.43 -25.36 53.81
N ALA A 749 26.32 -25.51 54.79
CA ALA A 749 26.44 -24.57 55.90
C ALA A 749 27.01 -23.22 55.43
N GLU A 750 28.03 -23.27 54.57
CA GLU A 750 28.59 -22.08 53.92
C GLU A 750 27.57 -21.41 53.00
N SER A 751 26.85 -22.20 52.21
CA SER A 751 25.79 -21.74 51.31
C SER A 751 24.65 -21.08 52.10
N ARG A 752 24.24 -21.68 53.23
CA ARG A 752 23.24 -21.11 54.15
C ARG A 752 23.72 -19.77 54.71
N ALA A 753 24.96 -19.69 55.19
CA ALA A 753 25.52 -18.45 55.72
C ALA A 753 25.56 -17.32 54.68
N ARG A 754 25.92 -17.63 53.42
CA ARG A 754 25.92 -16.65 52.32
C ARG A 754 24.53 -16.16 51.95
N VAL A 755 23.54 -17.06 51.91
CA VAL A 755 22.14 -16.68 51.65
C VAL A 755 21.58 -15.87 52.82
N GLU A 756 21.87 -16.23 54.07
CA GLU A 756 21.45 -15.47 55.25
C GLU A 756 22.09 -14.07 55.29
N ALA A 757 23.35 -13.93 54.86
CA ALA A 757 23.99 -12.63 54.71
C ALA A 757 23.29 -11.77 53.64
N ALA A 758 22.98 -12.35 52.47
CA ALA A 758 22.26 -11.68 51.39
C ALA A 758 20.83 -11.28 51.81
N LEU A 759 20.11 -12.16 52.52
CA LEU A 759 18.82 -11.84 53.13
C LEU A 759 18.93 -10.71 54.15
N GLY A 760 20.01 -10.66 54.93
CA GLY A 760 20.29 -9.56 55.86
C GLY A 760 20.46 -8.21 55.16
N GLU A 761 21.19 -8.17 54.04
CA GLU A 761 21.34 -6.97 53.21
C GLU A 761 20.02 -6.52 52.60
N VAL A 762 19.18 -7.47 52.16
CA VAL A 762 17.85 -7.16 51.61
C VAL A 762 16.89 -6.71 52.70
N GLU A 763 16.89 -7.35 53.87
CA GLU A 763 15.99 -7.04 54.98
C GLU A 763 16.31 -5.68 55.62
N GLY A 764 17.58 -5.48 56.00
CA GLY A 764 18.04 -4.33 56.77
C GLY A 764 18.56 -3.16 55.93
N GLY A 765 18.81 -3.39 54.63
CA GLY A 765 19.26 -2.37 53.68
C GLY A 765 18.20 -2.08 52.63
N PHE A 766 17.99 -3.01 51.69
CA PHE A 766 17.15 -2.75 50.52
C PHE A 766 15.68 -2.51 50.87
N LEU A 767 15.08 -3.31 51.75
CA LEU A 767 13.69 -3.19 52.19
C LEU A 767 13.54 -2.31 53.44
N ALA A 768 14.63 -1.67 53.88
CA ALA A 768 14.69 -0.89 55.13
C ALA A 768 13.73 0.32 55.12
N ASP A 769 13.53 0.91 53.94
CA ASP A 769 12.69 2.09 53.71
C ASP A 769 11.20 1.77 53.47
N GLY A 770 10.81 0.50 53.60
CA GLY A 770 9.42 0.06 53.45
C GLY A 770 8.98 -0.17 52.00
N ARG A 771 9.92 -0.20 51.03
CA ARG A 771 9.58 -0.55 49.64
C ARG A 771 8.99 -1.96 49.51
N ALA A 772 8.10 -2.12 48.53
CA ALA A 772 7.26 -3.30 48.40
C ALA A 772 7.91 -4.45 47.62
N TRP A 773 8.91 -4.17 46.78
CA TRP A 773 9.49 -5.12 45.83
C TRP A 773 10.96 -5.42 46.14
N GLY A 774 11.39 -6.64 45.83
CA GLY A 774 12.64 -7.28 46.25
C GLY A 774 13.30 -8.11 45.14
N VAL A 775 14.10 -9.09 45.52
CA VAL A 775 15.07 -9.77 44.63
C VAL A 775 14.64 -11.20 44.31
N TRP A 776 14.44 -11.51 43.02
CA TRP A 776 13.84 -12.76 42.51
C TRP A 776 14.46 -14.06 43.06
N VAL A 777 15.76 -14.11 43.36
CA VAL A 777 16.44 -15.34 43.81
C VAL A 777 15.84 -15.91 45.10
N PHE A 778 15.27 -15.07 45.99
CA PHE A 778 14.63 -15.56 47.21
C PHE A 778 13.21 -16.07 46.97
N ASP A 779 12.54 -15.64 45.90
CA ASP A 779 11.31 -16.27 45.44
C ASP A 779 11.54 -17.70 44.97
N TRP A 780 12.68 -17.94 44.34
CA TRP A 780 13.10 -19.29 43.94
C TRP A 780 13.34 -20.20 45.15
N LEU A 781 14.01 -19.69 46.20
CA LEU A 781 14.30 -20.45 47.42
C LEU A 781 13.08 -20.69 48.33
N LEU A 782 12.20 -19.70 48.46
CA LEU A 782 11.13 -19.69 49.46
C LEU A 782 9.74 -19.97 48.88
N GLY A 783 9.55 -19.74 47.57
CA GLY A 783 8.25 -19.87 46.91
C GLY A 783 8.19 -20.96 45.84
N ASP A 784 9.32 -21.49 45.36
CA ASP A 784 9.34 -22.48 44.28
C ASP A 784 9.26 -23.91 44.82
N ALA A 785 8.41 -24.72 44.17
CA ALA A 785 8.26 -26.14 44.52
C ALA A 785 9.56 -26.93 44.32
N PHE A 786 10.44 -26.49 43.42
CA PHE A 786 11.73 -27.12 43.15
C PHE A 786 12.69 -27.04 44.35
N PHE A 787 12.58 -26.00 45.18
CA PHE A 787 13.39 -25.78 46.38
C PHE A 787 12.66 -26.13 47.68
N ALA A 788 11.51 -26.83 47.60
CA ALA A 788 10.81 -27.29 48.78
C ALA A 788 11.72 -28.20 49.64
N GLY A 789 11.99 -27.78 50.88
CA GLY A 789 12.93 -28.45 51.79
C GLY A 789 14.40 -28.02 51.65
N ALA A 790 14.69 -26.94 50.90
CA ALA A 790 16.03 -26.35 50.85
C ALA A 790 16.46 -25.74 52.20
N VAL A 791 15.47 -25.28 52.98
CA VAL A 791 15.63 -24.70 54.31
C VAL A 791 14.75 -25.48 55.29
N ASP A 792 15.37 -26.23 56.21
CA ASP A 792 14.67 -27.09 57.16
C ASP A 792 13.84 -26.30 58.20
N GLU A 793 14.16 -25.01 58.37
CA GLU A 793 13.58 -24.10 59.36
C GLU A 793 13.12 -22.78 58.70
N ALA A 794 12.33 -22.86 57.63
CA ALA A 794 11.86 -21.66 56.92
C ALA A 794 11.14 -20.64 57.85
N TRP A 795 10.55 -21.11 58.96
CA TRP A 795 9.96 -20.27 60.01
C TRP A 795 10.98 -19.36 60.73
N GLU A 796 12.25 -19.79 60.85
CA GLU A 796 13.31 -18.96 61.43
C GLU A 796 13.67 -17.79 60.52
N TRP A 797 13.71 -18.03 59.22
CA TRP A 797 13.96 -16.99 58.23
C TRP A 797 12.79 -16.01 58.14
N GLU A 798 11.55 -16.47 58.30
CA GLU A 798 10.40 -15.57 58.43
C GLU A 798 10.48 -14.70 59.70
N ARG A 799 10.96 -15.26 60.82
CA ARG A 799 11.19 -14.50 62.06
C ARG A 799 12.33 -13.50 61.94
N ARG A 800 13.40 -13.85 61.21
CA ARG A 800 14.65 -13.08 61.14
C ARG A 800 14.69 -12.08 59.97
N PHE A 801 13.96 -12.36 58.90
CA PHE A 801 13.86 -11.57 57.67
C PHE A 801 12.39 -11.36 57.23
N PRO A 802 11.55 -10.76 58.10
CA PRO A 802 10.11 -10.67 57.86
C PRO A 802 9.73 -9.85 56.61
N ARG A 803 10.50 -8.82 56.22
CA ARG A 803 10.20 -8.00 55.04
C ARG A 803 10.51 -8.73 53.75
N ALA A 804 11.62 -9.46 53.70
CA ALA A 804 12.01 -10.27 52.55
C ALA A 804 11.00 -11.40 52.30
N VAL A 805 10.57 -12.11 53.34
CA VAL A 805 9.55 -13.17 53.24
C VAL A 805 8.19 -12.59 52.84
N ALA A 806 7.80 -11.43 53.41
CA ALA A 806 6.57 -10.76 53.01
C ALA A 806 6.60 -10.32 51.54
N TRP A 807 7.75 -9.93 51.00
CA TRP A 807 7.90 -9.66 49.57
C TRP A 807 7.67 -10.89 48.70
N VAL A 808 8.28 -12.03 49.02
CA VAL A 808 8.08 -13.29 48.27
C VAL A 808 6.59 -13.66 48.21
N ARG A 809 5.88 -13.55 49.33
CA ARG A 809 4.43 -13.83 49.38
C ARG A 809 3.63 -12.92 48.46
N ARG A 810 3.89 -11.61 48.50
CA ARG A 810 3.24 -10.64 47.59
C ARG A 810 3.53 -10.95 46.13
N TRP A 811 4.76 -11.30 45.82
CA TRP A 811 5.16 -11.65 44.46
C TRP A 811 4.44 -12.91 43.95
N ARG A 812 4.36 -13.97 44.76
CA ARG A 812 3.60 -15.19 44.41
C ARG A 812 2.10 -14.95 44.27
N GLU A 813 1.53 -14.05 45.06
CA GLU A 813 0.14 -13.62 44.92
C GLU A 813 -0.09 -12.95 43.57
N VAL A 814 0.81 -12.06 43.13
CA VAL A 814 0.76 -11.43 41.80
C VAL A 814 0.88 -12.46 40.68
N LEU A 815 1.80 -13.42 40.79
CA LEU A 815 1.94 -14.49 39.79
C LEU A 815 0.69 -15.40 39.72
N GLY A 816 -0.09 -15.49 40.80
CA GLY A 816 -1.35 -16.23 40.84
C GLY A 816 -2.54 -15.52 40.17
N GLN A 817 -2.42 -14.23 39.81
CA GLN A 817 -3.49 -13.45 39.20
C GLN A 817 -3.67 -13.79 37.70
N ARG A 818 -4.92 -14.01 37.29
CA ARG A 818 -5.29 -14.40 35.93
C ARG A 818 -5.04 -13.24 34.96
N GLY A 819 -4.19 -13.44 33.94
CA GLY A 819 -3.84 -12.42 32.94
C GLY A 819 -2.52 -11.68 33.19
N VAL A 820 -1.84 -11.92 34.32
CA VAL A 820 -0.48 -11.38 34.58
C VAL A 820 0.59 -12.25 33.94
N TRP A 821 0.37 -13.57 33.89
CA TRP A 821 1.18 -14.52 33.13
C TRP A 821 0.49 -14.82 31.80
N ASP A 822 1.12 -14.40 30.71
CA ASP A 822 0.64 -14.64 29.35
C ASP A 822 0.86 -16.12 28.99
N ARG A 823 -0.17 -16.94 29.17
CA ARG A 823 -0.15 -18.36 28.81
C ARG A 823 0.08 -18.58 27.31
N GLU A 824 -0.11 -17.57 26.46
CA GLU A 824 0.16 -17.67 25.02
C GLU A 824 1.64 -17.52 24.67
N ARG A 825 2.49 -17.04 25.61
CA ARG A 825 3.96 -17.01 25.48
C ARG A 825 4.66 -18.27 25.99
N GLU A 826 3.92 -19.28 26.47
CA GLU A 826 4.52 -20.60 26.68
C GLU A 826 4.88 -21.19 25.31
N GLY A 827 6.18 -21.20 25.00
CA GLY A 827 6.70 -21.86 23.81
C GLY A 827 6.26 -23.33 23.74
N PRO A 828 6.34 -23.96 22.55
CA PRO A 828 5.86 -25.32 22.36
C PRO A 828 6.46 -26.27 23.41
N ARG A 829 5.60 -27.02 24.10
CA ARG A 829 6.04 -28.02 25.07
C ARG A 829 6.57 -29.24 24.33
N GLY A 830 7.90 -29.33 24.17
CA GLY A 830 8.57 -30.47 23.52
C GLY A 830 9.86 -30.06 22.81
N ALA A 831 10.57 -31.04 22.24
CA ALA A 831 11.70 -30.77 21.37
C ALA A 831 11.20 -30.21 20.03
N VAL A 832 11.65 -29.00 19.66
CA VAL A 832 11.37 -28.37 18.37
C VAL A 832 12.47 -28.81 17.39
N GLY A 833 12.10 -29.18 16.16
CA GLY A 833 13.08 -29.62 15.16
C GLY A 833 13.89 -28.46 14.59
N ASP A 834 15.17 -28.70 14.25
CA ASP A 834 16.11 -27.67 13.78
C ASP A 834 15.60 -26.83 12.61
N GLU A 835 14.85 -27.41 11.66
CA GLU A 835 14.26 -26.68 10.52
C GLU A 835 13.19 -25.67 10.95
N GLU A 836 12.38 -26.01 11.95
CA GLU A 836 11.32 -25.15 12.46
C GLU A 836 11.91 -23.97 13.24
N VAL A 837 12.93 -24.23 14.07
CA VAL A 837 13.68 -23.19 14.79
C VAL A 837 14.36 -22.26 13.78
N LEU A 838 15.04 -22.80 12.76
CA LEU A 838 15.68 -21.98 11.74
C LEU A 838 14.66 -21.16 10.96
N GLY A 839 13.48 -21.70 10.63
CA GLY A 839 12.40 -20.97 9.97
C GLY A 839 11.90 -19.77 10.79
N LEU A 840 11.74 -19.96 12.10
CA LEU A 840 11.31 -18.91 13.03
C LEU A 840 12.38 -17.85 13.27
N VAL A 841 13.64 -18.28 13.50
CA VAL A 841 14.75 -17.37 13.84
C VAL A 841 15.27 -16.62 12.61
N SER A 842 15.27 -17.23 11.42
CA SER A 842 15.66 -16.54 10.17
C SER A 842 14.53 -15.70 9.56
N GLY A 843 13.29 -15.82 10.05
CA GLY A 843 12.15 -15.00 9.66
C GLY A 843 11.95 -13.74 10.51
N GLY A 844 12.66 -13.61 11.63
CA GLY A 844 12.64 -12.42 12.48
C GLY A 844 13.57 -11.34 11.92
N GLU A 845 13.02 -10.19 11.54
CA GLU A 845 13.83 -9.00 11.29
C GLU A 845 14.49 -8.58 12.61
N GLY A 846 15.81 -8.73 12.71
CA GLY A 846 16.56 -8.14 13.81
C GLY A 846 16.41 -6.61 13.78
N GLU A 847 15.95 -6.03 14.88
CA GLU A 847 15.89 -4.58 15.07
C GLU A 847 17.24 -3.96 14.70
N GLY A 848 17.24 -3.14 13.65
CA GLY A 848 18.43 -2.45 13.16
C GLY A 848 18.89 -1.42 14.17
N GLY A 849 19.95 -1.74 14.90
CA GLY A 849 20.69 -0.79 15.73
C GLY A 849 22.05 -1.34 16.12
N VAL A 850 23.00 -1.43 15.20
CA VAL A 850 24.40 -1.64 15.59
C VAL A 850 25.32 -0.78 14.74
N GLU A 851 25.80 0.31 15.33
CA GLU A 851 27.19 0.72 15.20
C GLU A 851 27.57 1.69 16.34
N VAL A 852 28.39 1.23 17.29
CA VAL A 852 29.59 2.00 17.69
C VAL A 852 30.70 0.99 17.97
N VAL A 853 31.66 0.90 17.04
CA VAL A 853 32.89 0.13 17.20
C VAL A 853 33.83 0.91 18.11
N TRP A 854 33.86 0.58 19.41
CA TRP A 854 34.99 0.95 20.26
C TRP A 854 36.21 0.18 19.71
N ASP A 855 37.18 0.89 19.14
CA ASP A 855 38.43 0.39 18.57
C ASP A 855 38.31 -0.52 17.33
N GLY A 856 38.09 0.06 16.15
CA GLY A 856 38.65 -0.35 14.82
C GLY A 856 38.65 -1.83 14.35
N ALA A 857 38.11 -2.80 15.09
CA ALA A 857 38.23 -4.24 14.88
C ALA A 857 37.01 -4.84 14.19
N CYS A 858 36.38 -4.06 13.31
CA CYS A 858 35.21 -4.52 12.57
C CYS A 858 35.61 -5.66 11.62
N ALA A 859 34.83 -6.74 11.59
CA ALA A 859 35.04 -7.94 10.77
C ALA A 859 36.14 -8.92 11.23
N GLU A 860 36.67 -8.80 12.45
CA GLU A 860 37.51 -9.85 13.03
C GLU A 860 36.67 -11.05 13.49
N VAL A 861 37.25 -12.26 13.42
CA VAL A 861 36.64 -13.47 14.00
C VAL A 861 36.99 -13.54 15.48
N VAL A 862 35.97 -13.62 16.32
CA VAL A 862 36.10 -13.64 17.77
C VAL A 862 35.39 -14.85 18.37
N GLU A 863 35.87 -15.29 19.52
CA GLU A 863 35.16 -16.17 20.44
C GLU A 863 34.50 -15.31 21.54
N VAL A 864 33.22 -15.56 21.80
CA VAL A 864 32.49 -14.96 22.92
C VAL A 864 32.03 -16.08 23.85
N PHE A 865 32.31 -15.93 25.15
CA PHE A 865 31.94 -16.94 26.15
C PHE A 865 31.76 -16.33 27.55
N PRO A 866 30.90 -16.92 28.40
CA PRO A 866 30.74 -16.48 29.78
C PRO A 866 32.06 -16.60 30.58
N THR A 867 32.22 -15.74 31.59
CA THR A 867 33.40 -15.71 32.46
C THR A 867 33.21 -16.42 33.80
N ASP A 868 31.98 -16.82 34.11
CA ASP A 868 31.57 -17.48 35.33
C ASP A 868 31.33 -18.98 35.13
N TYR A 869 30.24 -19.38 34.46
CA TYR A 869 29.87 -20.77 34.21
C TYR A 869 29.47 -20.97 32.74
N GLY A 870 29.65 -22.17 32.20
CA GLY A 870 29.47 -22.44 30.77
C GLY A 870 30.62 -21.92 29.91
N SER A 871 31.71 -21.42 30.51
CA SER A 871 32.87 -20.85 29.84
C SER A 871 33.64 -21.81 28.91
N LYS A 872 33.30 -23.11 28.95
CA LYS A 872 33.88 -24.15 28.08
C LYS A 872 33.25 -24.13 26.68
N HIS A 873 32.01 -23.67 26.56
CA HIS A 873 31.37 -23.46 25.27
C HIS A 873 31.67 -22.05 24.80
N ARG A 874 32.25 -21.94 23.61
CA ARG A 874 32.68 -20.67 23.03
C ARG A 874 32.04 -20.50 21.68
N ASP A 875 31.20 -19.48 21.58
CA ASP A 875 30.56 -19.14 20.33
C ASP A 875 31.55 -18.38 19.46
N LYS A 876 31.84 -18.91 18.28
CA LYS A 876 32.79 -18.35 17.33
C LYS A 876 32.04 -17.72 16.17
N GLY A 877 32.35 -16.46 15.88
CA GLY A 877 31.69 -15.73 14.79
C GLY A 877 32.41 -14.44 14.41
N ARG A 878 31.93 -13.81 13.34
CA ARG A 878 32.44 -12.51 12.90
C ARG A 878 31.87 -11.41 13.79
N LEU A 879 32.72 -10.58 14.39
CA LEU A 879 32.27 -9.46 15.21
C LEU A 879 31.58 -8.41 14.34
N VAL A 880 30.29 -8.17 14.61
CA VAL A 880 29.46 -7.20 13.90
C VAL A 880 28.93 -6.09 14.81
N GLY A 881 29.05 -6.23 16.14
CA GLY A 881 28.68 -5.21 17.11
C GLY A 881 29.46 -5.28 18.42
N LEU A 882 29.89 -4.13 18.95
CA LEU A 882 30.58 -4.03 20.24
C LEU A 882 30.22 -2.72 20.96
N GLY A 883 29.10 -2.72 21.68
CA GLY A 883 28.62 -1.58 22.45
C GLY A 883 29.02 -1.62 23.93
N VAL A 884 28.55 -0.64 24.72
CA VAL A 884 28.81 -0.57 26.17
C VAL A 884 28.13 -1.72 26.93
N ASP A 885 26.93 -2.11 26.50
CA ASP A 885 26.11 -3.13 27.16
C ASP A 885 26.07 -4.46 26.39
N GLU A 886 26.55 -4.51 25.14
CA GLU A 886 26.30 -5.64 24.22
C GLU A 886 27.49 -5.96 23.29
N VAL A 887 27.59 -7.23 22.91
CA VAL A 887 28.48 -7.78 21.87
C VAL A 887 27.62 -8.59 20.90
N VAL A 888 27.81 -8.41 19.60
CA VAL A 888 27.08 -9.12 18.55
C VAL A 888 28.05 -9.79 17.60
N ILE A 889 27.90 -11.10 17.40
CA ILE A 889 28.65 -11.87 16.41
C ILE A 889 27.71 -12.46 15.37
N GLU A 890 28.20 -12.60 14.15
CA GLU A 890 27.54 -13.31 13.06
C GLU A 890 28.15 -14.71 12.94
N VAL A 891 27.31 -15.74 13.04
CA VAL A 891 27.69 -17.15 13.00
C VAL A 891 27.11 -17.78 11.74
N ASP A 892 27.98 -18.40 10.95
CA ASP A 892 27.60 -19.21 9.79
C ASP A 892 27.10 -20.58 10.26
N VAL A 893 25.87 -20.93 9.88
CA VAL A 893 25.35 -22.29 10.09
C VAL A 893 25.73 -23.11 8.85
N GLU A 894 26.96 -23.63 8.85
CA GLU A 894 27.66 -24.23 7.70
C GLU A 894 26.87 -25.31 6.94
N GLU A 895 25.94 -26.02 7.58
CA GLU A 895 25.16 -27.08 6.90
C GLU A 895 24.01 -26.56 6.03
N ARG A 896 23.57 -25.29 6.14
CA ARG A 896 22.30 -24.83 5.51
C ARG A 896 22.31 -23.44 4.89
N GLY A 897 23.47 -22.79 4.79
CA GLY A 897 23.65 -21.54 4.03
C GLY A 897 22.92 -20.31 4.58
N LYS A 898 22.75 -20.24 5.91
CA LYS A 898 22.13 -19.11 6.63
C LYS A 898 23.08 -18.54 7.68
N THR A 899 23.06 -17.22 7.85
CA THR A 899 23.78 -16.50 8.91
C THR A 899 22.84 -16.14 10.06
N LEU A 900 23.30 -16.33 11.29
CA LEU A 900 22.60 -15.93 12.51
C LEU A 900 23.39 -14.85 13.24
N ARG A 901 22.69 -13.88 13.83
CA ARG A 901 23.28 -12.93 14.75
C ARG A 901 23.04 -13.39 16.18
N VAL A 902 24.11 -13.54 16.95
CA VAL A 902 24.07 -13.93 18.35
C VAL A 902 24.46 -12.73 19.20
N HIS A 903 23.58 -12.37 20.13
CA HIS A 903 23.69 -11.18 20.96
C HIS A 903 24.07 -11.60 22.38
N PHE A 904 25.12 -10.98 22.92
CA PHE A 904 25.64 -11.24 24.26
C PHE A 904 25.68 -9.94 25.05
N PRO A 905 25.34 -9.94 26.35
CA PRO A 905 25.64 -8.79 27.20
C PRO A 905 27.16 -8.67 27.38
N ARG A 906 27.66 -7.44 27.48
CA ARG A 906 29.11 -7.20 27.67
C ARG A 906 29.58 -7.56 29.09
N THR A 907 28.70 -7.44 30.07
CA THR A 907 29.01 -7.81 31.47
C THR A 907 28.94 -9.33 31.63
N GLY A 908 29.98 -9.94 32.20
CA GLY A 908 30.03 -11.38 32.46
C GLY A 908 30.51 -12.22 31.29
N PHE A 909 30.77 -11.63 30.12
CA PHE A 909 31.27 -12.32 28.94
C PHE A 909 32.66 -11.82 28.55
N ARG A 910 33.48 -12.73 28.03
CA ARG A 910 34.78 -12.44 27.45
C ARG A 910 34.66 -12.48 25.93
N VAL A 911 35.21 -11.46 25.28
CA VAL A 911 35.43 -11.42 23.84
C VAL A 911 36.92 -11.62 23.61
N GLN A 912 37.28 -12.65 22.85
CA GLN A 912 38.66 -12.99 22.55
C GLN A 912 38.83 -13.12 21.04
N LYS A 913 39.83 -12.43 20.47
CA LYS A 913 40.19 -12.62 19.07
C LYS A 913 40.67 -14.04 18.85
N VAL A 914 40.20 -14.67 17.78
CA VAL A 914 40.70 -15.98 17.35
C VAL A 914 41.99 -15.74 16.57
N GLU A 915 43.11 -16.30 17.05
CA GLU A 915 44.40 -16.27 16.34
C GLU A 915 44.43 -17.16 15.10
#